data_AF-A0A8I0KJX6-F1
#
_entry.id   AF-A0A8I0KJX6-F1
#
_cell.length_a   1.000
_cell.length_b   1.000
_cell.length_c   1.000
_cell.angle_alpha   90.00
_cell.angle_beta   90.00
_cell.angle_gamma   90.00
#
_symmetry.space_group_name_H-M   'P 1'
#
loop_
_entity.id
_entity.type
_entity.pdbx_description
1 polymer ?
#
loop_
_entity_poly.entity_id
_entity_poly.type
_entity_poly.pdbx_seq_one_letter_code
_entity_poly.pdbx_strand_id
1 'polypeptide(L)'
;MTRMDAPENTRVAVIGSGISGLSAAWFATQAGARVVLYEADDRLGGHADTHVVAEGSRELAIDTGFIVHNRHTYPVLCRLFDELGVQTQPSEMSLSVHDVATGLEWAGAKGRRGLFPEPRRVLDVGHWRMLAEIPRFHRAARRLLASPPEAGDPTLDEFLDRHRFSDRLRRHFIRALVAAVWSCDPEIAGRYPARHLFAFLANHGMLAVFGSPRWRTVVGGSHDYVRRIAKELPDIRVSTPVTGIEEDVDGVTVLDAGGGRERFDRVVVATHPRQALAMLSAPTPAQREVLAAMPYSPNPALLHTDESLLPRSDGAQAAWNLRLPSSPDGRVTVTYDMTRLQRLPTARRYLVTLGGEDLVDPATVIARMDYEHPVYTAETVAAQRRLPEIDTDRIVFAGAYHGWGFHEDGARSGAEAVRRLGLGAPAPAARAPEVFRTTVGHRRTQPFTRSFEQRSSTWVVDIDQQAARQAGQSRWRRVTGGTIESRDHLGDPKATLRQNLAAFLARNGLELGDATVRLMAHPRAFGFCFNPISVWWCTTPDGTALATVVEVHNTYGDRHAYLFDGGTETERRVDKAMYVSPFHGVEGSYRVSAPVPTDALDVRVELDLPHGGAFQASIRGRRTSGHRRAAVSGLVDRLAITAHGLVLWARRLPIHPRPTHHQEGVR
;
A
#
# COMPACT_ATOMS: atom_id res chain seq x y z
N MET A 1 -7.40 -21.97 -19.63
CA MET A 1 -8.58 -22.28 -18.80
C MET A 1 -9.73 -21.40 -19.25
N THR A 2 -10.85 -22.03 -19.59
CA THR A 2 -12.04 -21.43 -20.17
C THR A 2 -12.72 -20.52 -19.15
N ARG A 3 -13.05 -19.30 -19.58
CA ARG A 3 -13.79 -18.28 -18.83
C ARG A 3 -15.19 -18.86 -18.53
N MET A 4 -15.48 -19.19 -17.27
CA MET A 4 -16.86 -19.41 -16.85
C MET A 4 -17.47 -18.03 -16.66
N ASP A 5 -18.12 -17.52 -17.70
CA ASP A 5 -18.95 -16.32 -17.56
C ASP A 5 -20.10 -16.68 -16.60
N ALA A 6 -20.19 -15.98 -15.47
CA ALA A 6 -21.31 -16.14 -14.56
C ALA A 6 -22.61 -15.85 -15.31
N PRO A 7 -23.70 -16.61 -15.05
CA PRO A 7 -24.96 -16.36 -15.76
C PRO A 7 -25.43 -14.93 -15.48
N GLU A 8 -25.68 -14.19 -16.57
CA GLU A 8 -26.42 -12.92 -16.53
C GLU A 8 -27.68 -13.13 -15.66
N ASN A 9 -27.90 -12.26 -14.66
CA ASN A 9 -28.93 -12.31 -13.60
C ASN A 9 -28.63 -12.96 -12.25
N THR A 10 -27.39 -13.37 -11.93
CA THR A 10 -27.10 -13.83 -10.55
C THR A 10 -27.48 -12.77 -9.52
N ARG A 11 -28.32 -13.12 -8.53
CA ARG A 11 -28.84 -12.22 -7.50
C ARG A 11 -28.07 -12.42 -6.20
N VAL A 12 -27.45 -11.34 -5.72
CA VAL A 12 -26.48 -11.39 -4.61
C VAL A 12 -26.95 -10.49 -3.48
N ALA A 13 -27.07 -11.03 -2.26
CA ALA A 13 -27.17 -10.20 -1.08
C ALA A 13 -25.77 -9.88 -0.54
N VAL A 14 -25.54 -8.63 -0.17
CA VAL A 14 -24.35 -8.21 0.57
C VAL A 14 -24.83 -7.68 1.91
N ILE A 15 -24.32 -8.26 3.00
CA ILE A 15 -24.78 -7.96 4.36
C ILE A 15 -23.69 -7.16 5.09
N GLY A 16 -23.99 -5.92 5.45
CA GLY A 16 -23.07 -4.94 6.02
C GLY A 16 -22.48 -4.01 4.95
N SER A 17 -22.50 -2.71 5.21
CA SER A 17 -22.02 -1.66 4.27
C SER A 17 -20.71 -1.00 4.70
N GLY A 18 -19.91 -1.68 5.51
CA GLY A 18 -18.50 -1.31 5.69
C GLY A 18 -17.73 -1.41 4.36
N ILE A 19 -16.45 -1.01 4.36
CA ILE A 19 -15.61 -1.04 3.15
C ILE A 19 -15.60 -2.41 2.45
N SER A 20 -15.66 -3.52 3.19
CA SER A 20 -15.76 -4.87 2.63
C SER A 20 -17.05 -5.09 1.84
N GLY A 21 -18.19 -4.74 2.41
CA GLY A 21 -19.48 -4.90 1.76
C GLY A 21 -19.66 -3.93 0.60
N LEU A 22 -19.28 -2.66 0.77
CA LEU A 22 -19.31 -1.69 -0.34
C LEU A 22 -18.42 -2.13 -1.51
N SER A 23 -17.23 -2.67 -1.21
CA SER A 23 -16.35 -3.20 -2.26
C SER A 23 -16.97 -4.42 -2.94
N ALA A 24 -17.49 -5.39 -2.18
CA ALA A 24 -18.15 -6.57 -2.72
C ALA A 24 -19.37 -6.21 -3.58
N ALA A 25 -20.24 -5.34 -3.08
CA ALA A 25 -21.42 -4.86 -3.78
C ALA A 25 -21.05 -4.16 -5.09
N TRP A 26 -20.03 -3.30 -5.05
CA TRP A 26 -19.56 -2.61 -6.24
C TRP A 26 -18.96 -3.58 -7.27
N PHE A 27 -18.02 -4.45 -6.87
CA PHE A 27 -17.40 -5.43 -7.78
C PHE A 27 -18.42 -6.42 -8.37
N ALA A 28 -19.38 -6.89 -7.58
CA ALA A 28 -20.45 -7.76 -8.06
C ALA A 28 -21.37 -7.05 -9.06
N THR A 29 -21.71 -5.77 -8.80
CA THR A 29 -22.49 -4.95 -9.73
C THR A 29 -21.74 -4.76 -11.05
N GLN A 30 -20.43 -4.47 -11.00
CA GLN A 30 -19.60 -4.35 -12.20
C GLN A 30 -19.46 -5.69 -12.95
N ALA A 31 -19.60 -6.83 -12.26
CA ALA A 31 -19.65 -8.16 -12.86
C ALA A 31 -21.02 -8.51 -13.48
N GLY A 32 -22.02 -7.62 -13.41
CA GLY A 32 -23.36 -7.83 -13.96
C GLY A 32 -24.34 -8.53 -13.01
N ALA A 33 -23.99 -8.71 -11.73
CA ALA A 33 -24.90 -9.28 -10.74
C ALA A 33 -25.95 -8.26 -10.28
N ARG A 34 -27.13 -8.75 -9.88
CA ARG A 34 -28.19 -7.95 -9.25
C ARG A 34 -27.95 -7.93 -7.74
N VAL A 35 -27.40 -6.83 -7.23
CA VAL A 35 -26.99 -6.70 -5.84
C VAL A 35 -28.09 -6.05 -4.99
N VAL A 36 -28.33 -6.61 -3.80
CA VAL A 36 -29.07 -5.97 -2.71
C VAL A 36 -28.12 -5.81 -1.53
N LEU A 37 -27.87 -4.57 -1.10
CA LEU A 37 -27.02 -4.25 0.03
C LEU A 37 -27.86 -4.00 1.29
N TYR A 38 -27.64 -4.79 2.34
CA TYR A 38 -28.27 -4.63 3.65
C TYR A 38 -27.33 -3.91 4.61
N GLU A 39 -27.87 -2.95 5.35
CA GLU A 39 -27.19 -2.22 6.41
C GLU A 39 -28.11 -2.08 7.63
N ALA A 40 -27.57 -2.36 8.81
CA ALA A 40 -28.30 -2.27 10.07
C ALA A 40 -28.45 -0.82 10.53
N ASP A 41 -27.44 0.02 10.30
CA ASP A 41 -27.48 1.45 10.62
C ASP A 41 -28.32 2.25 9.61
N ASP A 42 -28.67 3.49 9.97
CA ASP A 42 -29.35 4.44 9.07
C ASP A 42 -28.40 5.08 8.03
N ARG A 43 -27.10 4.73 8.08
CA ARG A 43 -26.06 5.23 7.19
C ARG A 43 -25.20 4.11 6.63
N LEU A 44 -24.65 4.36 5.45
CA LEU A 44 -23.64 3.48 4.86
C LEU A 44 -22.23 3.81 5.36
N GLY A 45 -21.30 2.86 5.20
CA GLY A 45 -19.86 3.08 5.33
C GLY A 45 -19.22 2.44 6.57
N GLY A 46 -19.99 2.14 7.61
CA GLY A 46 -19.47 1.61 8.88
C GLY A 46 -18.33 2.50 9.41
N HIS A 47 -17.12 1.97 9.54
CA HIS A 47 -15.93 2.71 9.97
C HIS A 47 -15.50 3.85 9.03
N ALA A 48 -16.00 3.92 7.80
CA ALA A 48 -15.90 5.14 6.99
C ALA A 48 -16.97 6.13 7.46
N ASP A 49 -16.59 6.92 8.45
CA ASP A 49 -17.47 7.79 9.22
C ASP A 49 -16.97 9.23 9.14
N THR A 50 -17.81 10.11 8.60
CA THR A 50 -17.48 11.53 8.40
C THR A 50 -18.55 12.40 9.06
N HIS A 51 -18.11 13.26 9.97
CA HIS A 51 -18.96 14.25 10.64
C HIS A 51 -18.84 15.60 9.95
N VAL A 52 -19.98 16.19 9.59
CA VAL A 52 -20.04 17.55 9.05
C VAL A 52 -20.18 18.53 10.20
N VAL A 53 -19.16 19.34 10.44
CA VAL A 53 -19.12 20.33 11.52
C VAL A 53 -19.16 21.74 10.94
N ALA A 54 -20.14 22.53 11.40
CA ALA A 54 -20.25 23.93 11.02
C ALA A 54 -19.24 24.79 11.79
N GLU A 55 -18.49 25.61 11.07
CA GLU A 55 -17.57 26.60 11.65
C GLU A 55 -17.78 27.96 10.97
N GLY A 56 -18.64 28.78 11.57
CA GLY A 56 -19.10 30.03 10.93
C GLY A 56 -19.91 29.72 9.67
N SER A 57 -19.50 30.26 8.53
CA SER A 57 -20.18 30.05 7.24
C SER A 57 -19.66 28.83 6.45
N ARG A 58 -18.78 28.02 7.03
CA ARG A 58 -18.17 26.87 6.35
C ARG A 58 -18.56 25.57 7.03
N GLU A 59 -18.54 24.50 6.26
CA GLU A 59 -18.69 23.14 6.75
C GLU A 59 -17.38 22.40 6.58
N LEU A 60 -16.95 21.71 7.63
CA LEU A 60 -15.79 20.85 7.64
C LEU A 60 -16.24 19.40 7.73
N ALA A 61 -15.80 18.58 6.78
CA ALA A 61 -16.01 17.15 6.77
C ALA A 61 -14.84 16.46 7.50
N ILE A 62 -15.10 15.93 8.69
CA ILE A 62 -14.07 15.38 9.59
C ILE A 62 -14.26 13.88 9.71
N ASP A 63 -13.25 13.11 9.31
CA ASP A 63 -13.28 11.65 9.41
C ASP A 63 -12.91 11.21 10.83
N THR A 64 -13.63 10.23 11.37
CA THR A 64 -13.42 9.78 12.76
C THR A 64 -13.04 8.30 12.86
N GLY A 65 -13.36 7.49 11.84
CA GLY A 65 -12.89 6.10 11.72
C GLY A 65 -11.77 5.94 10.70
N PHE A 66 -12.11 5.87 9.41
CA PHE A 66 -11.12 5.80 8.32
C PHE A 66 -10.59 7.16 7.92
N ILE A 67 -9.30 7.39 8.17
CA ILE A 67 -8.70 8.71 7.99
C ILE A 67 -7.67 8.74 6.85
N VAL A 68 -6.80 7.72 6.78
CA VAL A 68 -5.62 7.73 5.91
C VAL A 68 -5.39 6.43 5.15
N HIS A 69 -4.76 6.56 3.99
CA HIS A 69 -4.27 5.45 3.17
C HIS A 69 -2.95 5.82 2.48
N ASN A 70 -2.34 4.88 1.76
CA ASN A 70 -1.22 5.18 0.87
C ASN A 70 -1.22 4.25 -0.36
N ARG A 71 -0.62 4.69 -1.47
CA ARG A 71 -0.62 3.92 -2.74
C ARG A 71 0.22 2.64 -2.71
N HIS A 72 1.05 2.42 -1.70
CA HIS A 72 1.91 1.24 -1.62
C HIS A 72 1.18 0.05 -0.96
N THR A 73 0.58 0.29 0.20
CA THR A 73 -0.04 -0.75 1.05
C THR A 73 -1.56 -0.84 0.87
N TYR A 74 -2.17 0.05 0.07
CA TYR A 74 -3.62 0.06 -0.20
C TYR A 74 -3.95 -0.06 -1.70
N PRO A 75 -3.44 -1.07 -2.44
CA PRO A 75 -3.62 -1.15 -3.90
C PRO A 75 -5.07 -1.34 -4.35
N VAL A 76 -5.88 -2.15 -3.66
CA VAL A 76 -7.29 -2.39 -4.01
C VAL A 76 -8.13 -1.17 -3.68
N LEU A 77 -7.94 -0.56 -2.51
CA LEU A 77 -8.66 0.66 -2.16
C LEU A 77 -8.30 1.82 -3.10
N CYS A 78 -7.01 1.98 -3.42
CA CYS A 78 -6.59 3.00 -4.39
C CYS A 78 -7.17 2.72 -5.78
N ARG A 79 -7.37 1.44 -6.15
CA ARG A 79 -8.07 1.09 -7.38
C ARG A 79 -9.51 1.57 -7.36
N LEU A 80 -10.24 1.24 -6.30
CA LEU A 80 -11.62 1.67 -6.11
C LEU A 80 -11.74 3.20 -6.20
N PHE A 81 -10.84 3.93 -5.53
CA PHE A 81 -10.81 5.40 -5.57
C PHE A 81 -10.50 5.93 -6.98
N ASP A 82 -9.52 5.37 -7.67
CA ASP A 82 -9.14 5.80 -9.02
C ASP A 82 -10.30 5.55 -10.02
N GLU A 83 -11.06 4.45 -9.89
CA GLU A 83 -12.21 4.12 -10.76
C GLU A 83 -13.45 4.97 -10.45
N LEU A 84 -13.71 5.27 -9.17
CA LEU A 84 -14.81 6.16 -8.74
C LEU A 84 -14.49 7.65 -8.91
N GLY A 85 -13.24 8.00 -9.23
CA GLY A 85 -12.78 9.38 -9.34
C GLY A 85 -12.67 10.12 -7.99
N VAL A 86 -12.48 9.39 -6.89
CA VAL A 86 -12.31 9.93 -5.53
C VAL A 86 -10.99 10.70 -5.44
N GLN A 87 -11.05 11.95 -5.00
CA GLN A 87 -9.87 12.79 -4.86
C GLN A 87 -9.20 12.58 -3.49
N THR A 88 -7.87 12.54 -3.49
CA THR A 88 -7.08 12.36 -2.26
C THR A 88 -5.93 13.34 -2.21
N GLN A 89 -5.50 13.73 -1.01
CA GLN A 89 -4.43 14.69 -0.78
C GLN A 89 -3.39 14.15 0.21
N PRO A 90 -2.13 14.65 0.21
CA PRO A 90 -1.12 14.21 1.17
C PRO A 90 -1.54 14.45 2.63
N SER A 91 -1.28 13.49 3.51
CA SER A 91 -1.52 13.58 4.96
C SER A 91 -0.20 13.70 5.72
N GLU A 92 -0.21 14.41 6.85
CA GLU A 92 0.85 14.26 7.86
C GLU A 92 0.55 13.02 8.71
N MET A 93 1.54 12.15 8.97
CA MET A 93 1.39 10.94 9.78
C MET A 93 2.54 10.83 10.78
N SER A 94 2.65 11.86 11.63
CA SER A 94 3.61 11.90 12.73
C SER A 94 2.99 11.28 13.99
N LEU A 95 3.77 10.48 14.72
CA LEU A 95 3.40 9.93 16.03
C LEU A 95 4.22 10.63 17.13
N SER A 96 3.56 10.96 18.23
CA SER A 96 4.19 11.43 19.46
C SER A 96 3.86 10.53 20.64
N VAL A 97 4.75 10.54 21.62
CA VAL A 97 4.58 9.84 22.90
C VAL A 97 4.82 10.85 24.01
N HIS A 98 3.86 10.94 24.93
CA HIS A 98 3.92 11.72 26.16
C HIS A 98 3.71 10.79 27.35
N ASP A 99 4.73 10.62 28.20
CA ASP A 99 4.62 9.88 29.46
C ASP A 99 4.39 10.85 30.62
N VAL A 100 3.21 10.74 31.25
CA VAL A 100 2.75 11.68 32.29
C VAL A 100 3.59 11.55 33.57
N ALA A 101 4.06 10.34 33.92
CA ALA A 101 4.84 10.12 35.13
C ALA A 101 6.24 10.74 35.04
N THR A 102 6.90 10.59 33.88
CA THR A 102 8.27 11.06 33.67
C THR A 102 8.37 12.43 32.99
N GLY A 103 7.23 12.93 32.50
CA GLY A 103 7.12 14.12 31.66
C GLY A 103 7.85 13.99 30.31
N LEU A 104 8.21 12.77 29.89
CA LEU A 104 8.93 12.54 28.64
C LEU A 104 7.98 12.81 27.47
N GLU A 105 8.39 13.70 26.56
CA GLU A 105 7.69 13.95 25.30
C GLU A 105 8.66 13.78 24.15
N TRP A 106 8.24 13.09 23.08
CA TRP A 106 9.01 13.04 21.84
C TRP A 106 8.15 12.65 20.63
N ALA A 107 8.57 13.06 19.44
CA ALA A 107 7.96 12.74 18.15
C ALA A 107 9.03 12.50 17.08
N GLY A 108 9.34 11.23 16.80
CA GLY A 108 10.48 10.86 15.93
C GLY A 108 10.42 11.43 14.52
N ALA A 109 9.23 11.46 13.90
CA ALA A 109 9.03 11.94 12.53
C ALA A 109 9.21 13.47 12.37
N LYS A 110 9.28 14.23 13.46
CA LYS A 110 9.45 15.70 13.46
C LYS A 110 10.92 16.15 13.53
N GLY A 111 11.86 15.22 13.31
CA GLY A 111 13.30 15.51 13.28
C GLY A 111 13.84 15.97 14.63
N ARG A 112 14.89 16.79 14.64
CA ARG A 112 15.59 17.20 15.87
C ARG A 112 14.68 17.87 16.90
N ARG A 113 13.75 18.74 16.44
CA ARG A 113 12.77 19.43 17.31
C ARG A 113 11.73 18.49 17.91
N GLY A 114 11.48 17.34 17.28
CA GLY A 114 10.59 16.32 17.83
C GLY A 114 11.30 15.28 18.69
N LEU A 115 12.55 14.93 18.36
CA LEU A 115 13.34 13.99 19.16
C LEU A 115 13.75 14.58 20.52
N PHE A 116 13.98 15.89 20.57
CA PHE A 116 14.36 16.63 21.78
C PHE A 116 13.53 17.92 21.87
N PRO A 117 12.23 17.82 22.19
CA PRO A 117 11.35 18.99 22.23
C PRO A 117 11.72 19.94 23.38
N GLU A 118 12.28 19.40 24.47
CA GLU A 118 12.84 20.16 25.58
C GLU A 118 14.38 20.02 25.62
N PRO A 119 15.16 21.11 25.75
CA PRO A 119 16.63 21.04 25.76
C PRO A 119 17.21 20.10 26.83
N ARG A 120 16.58 20.01 28.01
CA ARG A 120 17.00 19.11 29.10
C ARG A 120 17.02 17.64 28.70
N ARG A 121 16.20 17.23 27.72
CA ARG A 121 16.10 15.84 27.25
C ARG A 121 17.32 15.39 26.47
N VAL A 122 18.16 16.33 25.99
CA VAL A 122 19.45 16.00 25.38
C VAL A 122 20.41 15.35 26.39
N LEU A 123 20.22 15.59 27.69
CA LEU A 123 21.03 15.00 28.75
C LEU A 123 20.45 13.67 29.28
N ASP A 124 19.30 13.21 28.76
CA ASP A 124 18.67 11.95 29.19
C ASP A 124 19.37 10.76 28.53
N VAL A 125 20.26 10.11 29.28
CA VAL A 125 21.02 8.91 28.83
C VAL A 125 20.07 7.76 28.45
N GLY A 126 18.95 7.62 29.16
CA GLY A 126 17.96 6.58 28.87
C GLY A 126 17.27 6.81 27.52
N HIS A 127 16.99 8.07 27.17
CA HIS A 127 16.43 8.44 25.86
C HIS A 127 17.41 8.15 24.72
N TRP A 128 18.69 8.53 24.87
CA TRP A 128 19.72 8.20 23.87
C TRP A 128 19.91 6.70 23.69
N ARG A 129 19.91 5.93 24.79
CA ARG A 129 19.98 4.46 24.74
C ARG A 129 18.81 3.89 23.93
N MET A 130 17.59 4.35 24.19
CA MET A 130 16.41 3.93 23.42
C MET A 130 16.58 4.23 21.92
N LEU A 131 17.00 5.45 21.55
CA LEU A 131 17.21 5.82 20.15
C LEU A 131 18.28 4.93 19.47
N ALA A 132 19.35 4.56 20.17
CA ALA A 132 20.36 3.64 19.67
C ALA A 132 19.87 2.19 19.53
N GLU A 133 18.88 1.79 20.33
CA GLU A 133 18.27 0.46 20.25
C GLU A 133 17.26 0.30 19.11
N ILE A 134 16.63 1.37 18.62
CA ILE A 134 15.64 1.31 17.52
C ILE A 134 16.19 0.62 16.26
N PRO A 135 17.38 0.98 15.72
CA PRO A 135 17.95 0.26 14.57
C PRO A 135 18.29 -1.20 14.87
N ARG A 136 18.66 -1.51 16.13
CA ARG A 136 18.92 -2.89 16.58
C ARG A 136 17.63 -3.71 16.58
N PHE A 137 16.53 -3.13 17.07
CA PHE A 137 15.20 -3.72 17.00
C PHE A 137 14.77 -3.98 15.56
N HIS A 138 14.88 -2.99 14.67
CA HIS A 138 14.53 -3.18 13.25
C HIS A 138 15.30 -4.34 12.59
N ARG A 139 16.60 -4.46 12.86
CA ARG A 139 17.41 -5.58 12.33
C ARG A 139 16.98 -6.93 12.92
N ALA A 140 16.69 -6.99 14.22
CA ALA A 140 16.24 -8.21 14.87
C ALA A 140 14.87 -8.65 14.34
N ALA A 141 13.92 -7.73 14.22
CA ALA A 141 12.59 -7.98 13.68
C ALA A 141 12.64 -8.50 12.23
N ARG A 142 13.47 -7.88 11.37
CA ARG A 142 13.67 -8.35 9.99
C ARG A 142 14.31 -9.73 9.91
N ARG A 143 15.21 -10.08 10.84
CA ARG A 143 15.77 -11.44 10.93
C ARG A 143 14.71 -12.46 11.29
N LEU A 144 13.82 -12.16 12.25
CA LEU A 144 12.71 -13.05 12.57
C LEU A 144 11.82 -13.30 11.34
N LEU A 145 11.51 -12.26 10.56
CA LEU A 145 10.73 -12.40 9.33
C LEU A 145 11.41 -13.23 8.24
N ALA A 146 12.75 -13.16 8.16
CA ALA A 146 13.53 -13.93 7.18
C ALA A 146 13.69 -15.42 7.56
N SER A 147 13.52 -15.76 8.84
CA SER A 147 13.48 -17.15 9.29
C SER A 147 12.14 -17.81 8.92
N PRO A 148 12.12 -19.12 8.61
CA PRO A 148 10.87 -19.83 8.35
C PRO A 148 9.90 -19.70 9.53
N PRO A 149 8.58 -19.72 9.30
CA PRO A 149 7.59 -19.79 10.37
C PRO A 149 7.77 -21.10 11.15
N GLU A 150 7.83 -21.01 12.48
CA GLU A 150 7.87 -22.17 13.37
C GLU A 150 6.57 -22.25 14.18
N ALA A 151 6.20 -23.45 14.62
CA ALA A 151 5.09 -23.60 15.56
C ALA A 151 5.46 -22.92 16.88
N GLY A 152 4.70 -21.89 17.28
CA GLY A 152 4.97 -21.13 18.51
C GLY A 152 5.93 -19.96 18.33
N ASP A 153 5.81 -19.18 17.25
CA ASP A 153 6.46 -17.86 17.14
C ASP A 153 6.26 -17.06 18.44
N PRO A 154 7.30 -16.34 18.93
CA PRO A 154 7.21 -15.66 20.21
C PRO A 154 6.18 -14.54 20.18
N THR A 155 5.63 -14.23 21.35
CA THR A 155 4.94 -12.96 21.60
C THR A 155 5.91 -11.79 21.49
N LEU A 156 5.37 -10.57 21.37
CA LEU A 156 6.18 -9.36 21.36
C LEU A 156 7.08 -9.28 22.59
N ASP A 157 6.54 -9.52 23.79
CA ASP A 157 7.32 -9.40 25.02
C ASP A 157 8.42 -10.47 25.13
N GLU A 158 8.12 -11.73 24.78
CA GLU A 158 9.13 -12.80 24.75
C GLU A 158 10.27 -12.50 23.76
N PHE A 159 9.93 -11.92 22.60
CA PHE A 159 10.92 -11.46 21.65
C PHE A 159 11.79 -10.35 22.25
N LEU A 160 11.18 -9.39 22.97
CA LEU A 160 11.92 -8.29 23.59
C LEU A 160 12.86 -8.77 24.71
N ASP A 161 12.41 -9.74 25.51
CA ASP A 161 13.18 -10.37 26.58
C ASP A 161 14.39 -11.14 26.02
N ARG A 162 14.14 -11.98 25.01
CA ARG A 162 15.19 -12.78 24.34
C ARG A 162 16.31 -11.91 23.79
N HIS A 163 15.96 -10.73 23.27
CA HIS A 163 16.93 -9.78 22.72
C HIS A 163 17.43 -8.74 23.74
N ARG A 164 17.01 -8.82 25.01
CA ARG A 164 17.43 -7.93 26.11
C ARG A 164 17.27 -6.45 25.75
N PHE A 165 16.11 -6.06 25.23
CA PHE A 165 15.79 -4.65 25.00
C PHE A 165 15.45 -3.94 26.31
N SER A 166 15.77 -2.64 26.41
CA SER A 166 15.47 -1.87 27.62
C SER A 166 13.97 -1.63 27.82
N ASP A 167 13.56 -1.46 29.08
CA ASP A 167 12.19 -1.07 29.43
C ASP A 167 11.79 0.26 28.81
N ARG A 168 12.76 1.18 28.64
CA ARG A 168 12.53 2.46 27.97
C ARG A 168 12.07 2.24 26.53
N LEU A 169 12.77 1.39 25.76
CA LEU A 169 12.38 1.03 24.39
C LEU A 169 11.04 0.28 24.36
N ARG A 170 10.85 -0.69 25.25
CA ARG A 170 9.60 -1.46 25.37
C ARG A 170 8.41 -0.52 25.54
N ARG A 171 8.46 0.34 26.56
CA ARG A 171 7.34 1.22 26.97
C ARG A 171 7.13 2.39 26.01
N HIS A 172 8.18 3.14 25.68
CA HIS A 172 8.04 4.44 25.01
C HIS A 172 8.17 4.38 23.49
N PHE A 173 8.54 3.24 22.92
CA PHE A 173 8.60 3.07 21.47
C PHE A 173 7.74 1.91 20.99
N ILE A 174 8.02 0.67 21.43
CA ILE A 174 7.44 -0.51 20.79
C ILE A 174 5.98 -0.71 21.20
N ARG A 175 5.69 -0.84 22.49
CA ARG A 175 4.31 -0.95 22.97
C ARG A 175 3.50 0.30 22.64
N ALA A 176 4.14 1.47 22.73
CA ALA A 176 3.53 2.75 22.31
C ALA A 176 3.10 2.73 20.84
N LEU A 177 3.95 2.24 19.94
CA LEU A 177 3.62 2.12 18.51
C LEU A 177 2.46 1.15 18.28
N VAL A 178 2.48 -0.03 18.91
CA VAL A 178 1.41 -1.03 18.76
C VAL A 178 0.09 -0.50 19.32
N ALA A 179 0.12 0.09 20.52
CA ALA A 179 -1.05 0.70 21.15
C ALA A 179 -1.61 1.82 20.30
N ALA A 180 -0.78 2.66 19.67
CA ALA A 180 -1.27 3.69 18.75
C ALA A 180 -1.94 3.07 17.52
N VAL A 181 -1.34 2.06 16.89
CA VAL A 181 -1.84 1.47 15.63
C VAL A 181 -3.16 0.73 15.80
N TRP A 182 -3.33 -0.06 16.86
CA TRP A 182 -4.58 -0.82 17.11
C TRP A 182 -5.47 -0.19 18.19
N SER A 183 -5.09 0.97 18.73
CA SER A 183 -5.78 1.66 19.82
C SER A 183 -6.17 0.70 20.95
N CYS A 184 -5.22 -0.17 21.34
CA CYS A 184 -5.42 -1.22 22.33
C CYS A 184 -4.55 -0.99 23.57
N ASP A 185 -4.88 -1.68 24.66
CA ASP A 185 -4.10 -1.63 25.89
C ASP A 185 -2.66 -2.13 25.65
N PRO A 186 -1.62 -1.46 26.20
CA PRO A 186 -0.23 -1.89 26.05
C PRO A 186 0.08 -3.31 26.53
N GLU A 187 -0.66 -3.84 27.51
CA GLU A 187 -0.50 -5.21 27.99
C GLU A 187 -1.05 -6.21 26.97
N ILE A 188 -2.13 -5.86 26.26
CA ILE A 188 -2.62 -6.64 25.11
C ILE A 188 -1.58 -6.59 23.98
N ALA A 189 -1.00 -5.43 23.72
CA ALA A 189 0.05 -5.25 22.71
C ALA A 189 1.27 -6.18 22.94
N GLY A 190 1.65 -6.41 24.21
CA GLY A 190 2.75 -7.31 24.57
C GLY A 190 2.54 -8.77 24.17
N ARG A 191 1.28 -9.21 24.06
CA ARG A 191 0.89 -10.59 23.74
C ARG A 191 0.73 -10.85 22.24
N TYR A 192 0.86 -9.82 21.40
CA TYR A 192 0.73 -9.98 19.95
C TYR A 192 1.78 -10.94 19.40
N PRO A 193 1.43 -11.82 18.45
CA PRO A 193 2.40 -12.67 17.77
C PRO A 193 3.44 -11.81 17.04
N ALA A 194 4.71 -11.90 17.44
CA ALA A 194 5.76 -10.97 17.00
C ALA A 194 5.93 -11.00 15.48
N ARG A 195 5.88 -12.18 14.85
CA ARG A 195 6.00 -12.31 13.39
C ARG A 195 4.88 -11.58 12.66
N HIS A 196 3.64 -11.75 13.10
CA HIS A 196 2.47 -11.11 12.47
C HIS A 196 2.56 -9.58 12.58
N LEU A 197 2.93 -9.08 13.77
CA LEU A 197 3.18 -7.66 14.00
C LEU A 197 4.33 -7.13 13.13
N PHE A 198 5.45 -7.83 13.07
CA PHE A 198 6.60 -7.37 12.30
C PHE A 198 6.34 -7.41 10.79
N ALA A 199 5.54 -8.36 10.30
CA ALA A 199 5.09 -8.38 8.91
C ALA A 199 4.29 -7.12 8.57
N PHE A 200 3.38 -6.71 9.48
CA PHE A 200 2.67 -5.43 9.34
C PHE A 200 3.63 -4.25 9.31
N LEU A 201 4.55 -4.16 10.28
CA LEU A 201 5.51 -3.05 10.36
C LEU A 201 6.45 -3.00 9.13
N ALA A 202 6.84 -4.16 8.60
CA ALA A 202 7.64 -4.26 7.39
C ALA A 202 6.86 -3.74 6.17
N ASN A 203 5.63 -4.22 5.98
CA ASN A 203 4.74 -3.81 4.89
C ASN A 203 4.51 -2.29 4.88
N HIS A 204 4.39 -1.67 6.06
CA HIS A 204 4.16 -0.23 6.20
C HIS A 204 5.46 0.61 6.25
N GLY A 205 6.63 0.01 6.02
CA GLY A 205 7.91 0.73 6.07
C GLY A 205 8.26 1.30 7.45
N MET A 206 7.71 0.69 8.51
CA MET A 206 7.92 1.07 9.91
C MET A 206 9.08 0.30 10.57
N LEU A 207 9.62 -0.73 9.93
CA LEU A 207 10.90 -1.36 10.33
C LEU A 207 12.13 -0.67 9.70
N ALA A 208 12.03 0.61 9.36
CA ALA A 208 13.11 1.42 8.81
C ALA A 208 13.04 2.85 9.37
N VAL A 209 14.18 3.55 9.40
CA VAL A 209 14.25 4.94 9.87
C VAL A 209 13.81 5.93 8.77
N PHE A 210 13.96 5.53 7.50
CA PHE A 210 13.60 6.30 6.33
C PHE A 210 12.84 5.40 5.34
N GLY A 211 12.13 6.02 4.39
CA GLY A 211 11.46 5.29 3.32
C GLY A 211 10.02 4.88 3.63
N SER A 212 9.42 5.41 4.71
CA SER A 212 8.00 5.19 4.99
C SER A 212 7.12 5.70 3.84
N PRO A 213 6.00 5.01 3.52
CA PRO A 213 5.09 5.43 2.47
C PRO A 213 4.56 6.85 2.70
N ARG A 214 4.24 7.53 1.58
CA ARG A 214 3.55 8.83 1.65
C ARG A 214 2.07 8.61 1.90
N TRP A 215 1.63 9.05 3.06
CA TRP A 215 0.24 8.97 3.47
C TRP A 215 -0.63 10.02 2.80
N ARG A 216 -1.90 9.67 2.64
CA ARG A 216 -2.93 10.46 1.97
C ARG A 216 -4.25 10.33 2.72
N THR A 217 -5.12 11.30 2.56
CA THR A 217 -6.49 11.31 3.09
C THR A 217 -7.47 11.70 1.96
N VAL A 218 -8.75 11.34 2.12
CA VAL A 218 -9.79 11.65 1.13
C VAL A 218 -10.16 13.13 1.22
N VAL A 219 -10.20 13.82 0.08
CA VAL A 219 -10.60 15.23 0.05
C VAL A 219 -12.10 15.32 0.29
N GLY A 220 -12.48 16.06 1.32
CA GLY A 220 -13.89 16.22 1.69
C GLY A 220 -14.45 15.05 2.51
N GLY A 221 -13.61 14.13 3.00
CA GLY A 221 -14.02 13.05 3.90
C GLY A 221 -14.32 11.72 3.20
N SER A 222 -14.16 10.64 3.95
CA SER A 222 -14.33 9.25 3.48
C SER A 222 -15.73 8.94 2.95
N HIS A 223 -16.76 9.60 3.46
CA HIS A 223 -18.13 9.47 2.95
C HIS A 223 -18.29 9.79 1.44
N ASP A 224 -17.36 10.51 0.80
CA ASP A 224 -17.40 10.77 -0.65
C ASP A 224 -17.36 9.46 -1.46
N TYR A 225 -16.45 8.53 -1.12
CA TYR A 225 -16.39 7.27 -1.85
C TYR A 225 -17.61 6.39 -1.57
N VAL A 226 -18.12 6.43 -0.33
CA VAL A 226 -19.34 5.71 0.06
C VAL A 226 -20.52 6.17 -0.78
N ARG A 227 -20.71 7.49 -0.90
CA ARG A 227 -21.77 8.10 -1.73
C ARG A 227 -21.62 7.75 -3.22
N ARG A 228 -20.39 7.68 -3.72
CA ARG A 228 -20.13 7.29 -5.12
C ARG A 228 -20.48 5.84 -5.39
N ILE A 229 -20.12 4.92 -4.49
CA ILE A 229 -20.51 3.51 -4.59
C ILE A 229 -22.03 3.38 -4.52
N ALA A 230 -22.68 4.03 -3.55
CA ALA A 230 -24.12 3.95 -3.36
C ALA A 230 -24.91 4.38 -4.62
N LYS A 231 -24.41 5.35 -5.40
CA LYS A 231 -25.03 5.77 -6.67
C LYS A 231 -25.02 4.71 -7.76
N GLU A 232 -24.09 3.75 -7.69
CA GLU A 232 -23.95 2.66 -8.66
C GLU A 232 -24.75 1.41 -8.25
N LEU A 233 -25.25 1.34 -7.00
CA LEU A 233 -25.97 0.17 -6.50
C LEU A 233 -27.48 0.31 -6.77
N PRO A 234 -28.14 -0.75 -7.26
CA PRO A 234 -29.56 -0.68 -7.65
C PRO A 234 -30.53 -0.78 -6.46
N ASP A 235 -30.16 -1.46 -5.37
CA ASP A 235 -31.00 -1.67 -4.18
C ASP A 235 -30.14 -1.61 -2.91
N ILE A 236 -30.47 -0.67 -2.02
CA ILE A 236 -29.80 -0.43 -0.75
C ILE A 236 -30.88 -0.34 0.34
N ARG A 237 -30.69 -1.12 1.41
CA ARG A 237 -31.61 -1.22 2.54
C ARG A 237 -30.89 -0.87 3.83
N VAL A 238 -30.96 0.41 4.19
CA VAL A 238 -30.51 0.92 5.49
C VAL A 238 -31.55 0.63 6.56
N SER A 239 -31.17 0.72 7.84
CA SER A 239 -32.03 0.42 8.98
C SER A 239 -32.73 -0.94 8.86
N THR A 240 -32.07 -1.90 8.21
CA THR A 240 -32.60 -3.24 7.91
C THR A 240 -31.62 -4.30 8.42
N PRO A 241 -31.53 -4.51 9.75
CA PRO A 241 -30.62 -5.49 10.32
C PRO A 241 -31.01 -6.90 9.87
N VAL A 242 -30.04 -7.64 9.33
CA VAL A 242 -30.22 -9.07 9.04
C VAL A 242 -30.14 -9.87 10.34
N THR A 243 -31.09 -10.78 10.53
CA THR A 243 -31.23 -11.60 11.74
C THR A 243 -31.03 -13.08 11.47
N GLY A 244 -31.09 -13.51 10.20
CA GLY A 244 -30.96 -14.91 9.81
C GLY A 244 -30.51 -15.11 8.36
N ILE A 245 -29.71 -16.15 8.15
CA ILE A 245 -29.20 -16.60 6.87
C ILE A 245 -29.38 -18.12 6.82
N GLU A 246 -30.20 -18.58 5.89
CA GLU A 246 -30.56 -19.98 5.70
C GLU A 246 -30.12 -20.43 4.31
N GLU A 247 -29.11 -21.31 4.23
CA GLU A 247 -28.72 -21.96 2.98
C GLU A 247 -29.47 -23.28 2.78
N ASP A 248 -29.94 -23.51 1.55
CA ASP A 248 -30.46 -24.80 1.12
C ASP A 248 -30.01 -25.12 -0.33
N VAL A 249 -30.57 -26.18 -0.92
CA VAL A 249 -30.20 -26.68 -2.26
C VAL A 249 -30.44 -25.67 -3.39
N ASP A 250 -31.40 -24.76 -3.26
CA ASP A 250 -31.83 -23.85 -4.32
C ASP A 250 -31.28 -22.42 -4.14
N GLY A 251 -30.58 -22.11 -3.04
CA GLY A 251 -30.13 -20.74 -2.78
C GLY A 251 -29.95 -20.42 -1.30
N VAL A 252 -29.99 -19.13 -0.98
CA VAL A 252 -29.87 -18.61 0.38
C VAL A 252 -31.00 -17.65 0.68
N THR A 253 -31.69 -17.87 1.79
CA THR A 253 -32.72 -16.96 2.30
C THR A 253 -32.13 -16.04 3.37
N VAL A 254 -32.35 -14.74 3.20
CA VAL A 254 -31.98 -13.69 4.17
C VAL A 254 -33.23 -13.23 4.91
N LEU A 255 -33.13 -13.16 6.24
CA LEU A 255 -34.18 -12.69 7.15
C LEU A 255 -33.77 -11.36 7.74
N ASP A 256 -34.66 -10.37 7.74
CA ASP A 256 -34.43 -9.09 8.40
C ASP A 256 -35.28 -8.92 9.66
N ALA A 257 -34.91 -7.95 10.50
CA ALA A 257 -35.60 -7.64 11.76
C ALA A 257 -37.03 -7.11 11.56
N GLY A 258 -37.38 -6.64 10.35
CA GLY A 258 -38.74 -6.21 9.99
C GLY A 258 -39.66 -7.36 9.62
N GLY A 259 -39.19 -8.62 9.66
CA GLY A 259 -39.92 -9.80 9.23
C GLY A 259 -39.86 -10.06 7.74
N GLY A 260 -39.03 -9.31 7.00
CA GLY A 260 -38.74 -9.56 5.60
C GLY A 260 -37.98 -10.87 5.42
N ARG A 261 -38.32 -11.58 4.36
CA ARG A 261 -37.73 -12.87 4.01
C ARG A 261 -37.52 -12.91 2.51
N GLU A 262 -36.27 -12.96 2.09
CA GLU A 262 -35.92 -12.78 0.69
C GLU A 262 -34.86 -13.75 0.19
N ARG A 263 -35.01 -14.20 -1.05
CA ARG A 263 -34.20 -15.25 -1.67
C ARG A 263 -33.11 -14.70 -2.58
N PHE A 264 -31.91 -15.27 -2.46
CA PHE A 264 -30.73 -14.93 -3.25
C PHE A 264 -30.02 -16.18 -3.76
N ASP A 265 -29.29 -16.05 -4.86
CA ASP A 265 -28.45 -17.14 -5.37
C ASP A 265 -27.20 -17.28 -4.51
N ARG A 266 -26.64 -16.13 -4.07
CA ARG A 266 -25.38 -16.01 -3.35
C ARG A 266 -25.46 -14.90 -2.29
N VAL A 267 -24.66 -15.01 -1.24
CA VAL A 267 -24.58 -14.05 -0.13
C VAL A 267 -23.11 -13.77 0.19
N VAL A 268 -22.78 -12.48 0.32
CA VAL A 268 -21.54 -12.02 0.95
C VAL A 268 -21.87 -11.51 2.34
N VAL A 269 -21.29 -12.13 3.37
CA VAL A 269 -21.42 -11.68 4.76
C VAL A 269 -20.23 -10.76 5.08
N ALA A 270 -20.46 -9.46 5.08
CA ALA A 270 -19.46 -8.41 5.24
C ALA A 270 -19.52 -7.69 6.60
N THR A 271 -19.80 -8.45 7.67
CA THR A 271 -19.97 -7.96 9.06
C THR A 271 -18.86 -8.48 9.97
N HIS A 272 -18.79 -8.02 11.23
CA HIS A 272 -17.81 -8.57 12.19
C HIS A 272 -18.08 -10.07 12.47
N PRO A 273 -17.05 -10.90 12.75
CA PRO A 273 -17.21 -12.35 12.89
C PRO A 273 -18.29 -12.79 13.89
N ARG A 274 -18.44 -12.09 15.02
CA ARG A 274 -19.50 -12.34 16.00
C ARG A 274 -20.90 -12.08 15.42
N GLN A 275 -21.07 -11.00 14.66
CA GLN A 275 -22.33 -10.66 14.00
C GLN A 275 -22.63 -11.68 12.90
N ALA A 276 -21.64 -12.01 12.07
CA ALA A 276 -21.73 -13.04 11.05
C ALA A 276 -22.21 -14.37 11.62
N LEU A 277 -21.57 -14.84 12.71
CA LEU A 277 -21.95 -16.08 13.37
C LEU A 277 -23.37 -16.05 13.95
N ALA A 278 -23.79 -14.91 14.51
CA ALA A 278 -25.13 -14.74 15.07
C ALA A 278 -26.24 -14.77 14.00
N MET A 279 -25.94 -14.39 12.76
CA MET A 279 -26.89 -14.40 11.65
C MET A 279 -27.01 -15.78 10.97
N LEU A 280 -26.07 -16.71 11.16
CA LEU A 280 -26.16 -18.03 10.56
C LEU A 280 -27.19 -18.89 11.32
N SER A 281 -28.26 -19.32 10.65
CA SER A 281 -29.32 -20.12 11.28
C SER A 281 -28.86 -21.53 11.63
N ALA A 282 -27.93 -22.10 10.85
CA ALA A 282 -27.35 -23.42 11.08
C ALA A 282 -25.84 -23.42 10.77
N PRO A 283 -25.00 -22.76 11.58
CA PRO A 283 -23.58 -22.65 11.27
C PRO A 283 -22.93 -24.03 11.32
N THR A 284 -21.92 -24.28 10.47
CA THR A 284 -21.11 -25.50 10.52
C THR A 284 -20.17 -25.47 11.74
N PRO A 285 -19.60 -26.63 12.16
CA PRO A 285 -18.58 -26.64 13.20
C PRO A 285 -17.38 -25.73 12.88
N ALA A 286 -16.91 -25.72 11.63
CA ALA A 286 -15.82 -24.85 11.19
C ALA A 286 -16.20 -23.35 11.26
N GLN A 287 -17.42 -22.99 10.83
CA GLN A 287 -17.91 -21.61 10.94
C GLN A 287 -17.96 -21.13 12.40
N ARG A 288 -18.44 -21.97 13.32
CA ARG A 288 -18.44 -21.67 14.76
C ARG A 288 -17.03 -21.47 15.30
N GLU A 289 -16.12 -22.40 15.01
CA GLU A 289 -14.76 -22.38 15.55
C GLU A 289 -13.95 -21.18 15.04
N VAL A 290 -13.95 -20.94 13.72
CA VAL A 290 -13.14 -19.89 13.09
C VAL A 290 -13.66 -18.49 13.42
N LEU A 291 -14.97 -18.26 13.33
CA LEU A 291 -15.55 -16.94 13.59
C LEU A 291 -15.49 -16.55 15.08
N ALA A 292 -15.62 -17.51 15.99
CA ALA A 292 -15.51 -17.25 17.44
C ALA A 292 -14.07 -16.93 17.88
N ALA A 293 -13.06 -17.38 17.14
CA ALA A 293 -11.64 -17.15 17.44
C ALA A 293 -11.13 -15.74 17.02
N MET A 294 -12.01 -14.86 16.54
CA MET A 294 -11.67 -13.52 16.06
C MET A 294 -12.37 -12.42 16.88
N PRO A 295 -11.94 -12.19 18.14
CA PRO A 295 -12.58 -11.21 19.01
C PRO A 295 -12.28 -9.78 18.60
N TYR A 296 -13.21 -8.89 18.94
CA TYR A 296 -13.10 -7.45 18.79
C TYR A 296 -13.19 -6.81 20.17
N SER A 297 -12.49 -5.69 20.35
CA SER A 297 -12.56 -4.87 21.55
C SER A 297 -13.33 -3.58 21.26
N PRO A 298 -14.28 -3.16 22.12
CA PRO A 298 -14.91 -1.86 22.00
C PRO A 298 -13.89 -0.75 22.21
N ASN A 299 -14.08 0.34 21.48
CA ASN A 299 -13.22 1.51 21.50
C ASN A 299 -14.03 2.80 21.31
N PRO A 300 -14.61 3.33 22.40
CA PRO A 300 -15.31 4.60 22.36
C PRO A 300 -14.38 5.72 21.91
N ALA A 301 -14.89 6.59 21.04
CA ALA A 301 -14.18 7.72 20.47
C ALA A 301 -14.98 9.01 20.64
N LEU A 302 -14.28 10.09 20.97
CA LEU A 302 -14.87 11.43 21.09
C LEU A 302 -14.26 12.34 20.03
N LEU A 303 -15.09 12.98 19.21
CA LEU A 303 -14.70 14.15 18.41
C LEU A 303 -14.88 15.40 19.27
N HIS A 304 -13.81 16.17 19.49
CA HIS A 304 -13.83 17.34 20.37
C HIS A 304 -12.81 18.41 19.95
N THR A 305 -12.73 19.50 20.74
CA THR A 305 -11.80 20.61 20.50
C THR A 305 -10.91 20.96 21.70
N ASP A 306 -10.97 20.17 22.78
CA ASP A 306 -10.06 20.25 23.93
C ASP A 306 -8.60 19.89 23.60
N GLU A 307 -7.75 20.90 23.50
CA GLU A 307 -6.31 20.76 23.22
C GLU A 307 -5.48 20.34 24.45
N SER A 308 -6.07 20.21 25.65
CA SER A 308 -5.34 19.87 26.88
C SER A 308 -4.70 18.47 26.87
N LEU A 309 -5.19 17.60 25.98
CA LEU A 309 -4.69 16.24 25.77
C LEU A 309 -3.47 16.16 24.85
N LEU A 310 -3.16 17.23 24.11
CA LEU A 310 -1.98 17.28 23.26
C LEU A 310 -0.70 17.42 24.11
N PRO A 311 0.47 17.00 23.59
CA PRO A 311 1.76 17.27 24.23
C PRO A 311 1.96 18.75 24.52
N ARG A 312 2.58 19.06 25.67
CA ARG A 312 2.86 20.43 26.12
C ARG A 312 3.84 21.13 25.20
N SER A 313 4.79 20.39 24.64
CA SER A 313 5.78 20.94 23.71
C SER A 313 5.27 20.91 22.27
N ASP A 314 5.26 22.06 21.59
CA ASP A 314 4.91 22.19 20.17
C ASP A 314 5.75 21.28 19.25
N GLY A 315 7.01 21.04 19.65
CA GLY A 315 7.93 20.12 18.97
C GLY A 315 7.43 18.66 19.00
N ALA A 316 6.72 18.28 20.05
CA ALA A 316 6.16 16.95 20.27
C ALA A 316 4.73 16.79 19.77
N GLN A 317 3.93 17.86 19.64
CA GLN A 317 2.58 17.74 19.07
C GLN A 317 2.63 17.14 17.66
N ALA A 318 1.89 16.06 17.42
CA ALA A 318 1.93 15.28 16.19
C ALA A 318 0.52 15.04 15.66
N ALA A 319 0.42 14.32 14.54
CA ALA A 319 -0.86 13.89 13.99
C ALA A 319 -1.54 12.85 14.89
N TRP A 320 -0.74 11.96 15.50
CA TRP A 320 -1.16 10.92 16.43
C TRP A 320 -0.45 11.16 17.75
N ASN A 321 -1.18 11.36 18.84
CA ASN A 321 -0.61 11.72 20.13
C ASN A 321 -0.95 10.67 21.17
N LEU A 322 0.06 9.88 21.56
CA LEU A 322 -0.08 8.86 22.58
C LEU A 322 0.23 9.44 23.96
N ARG A 323 -0.71 9.30 24.88
CA ARG A 323 -0.54 9.67 26.29
C ARG A 323 -0.43 8.41 27.12
N LEU A 324 0.77 8.16 27.66
CA LEU A 324 1.01 7.07 28.59
C LEU A 324 0.64 7.51 30.01
N PRO A 325 -0.18 6.70 30.73
CA PRO A 325 -0.67 7.04 32.05
C PRO A 325 0.44 7.01 33.10
N SER A 326 0.21 7.71 34.21
CA SER A 326 1.11 7.72 35.36
C SER A 326 1.01 6.47 36.24
N SER A 327 -0.16 5.82 36.25
CA SER A 327 -0.40 4.55 36.97
C SER A 327 -0.32 3.36 36.00
N PRO A 328 0.17 2.19 36.44
CA PRO A 328 0.09 0.94 35.69
C PRO A 328 -1.34 0.55 35.31
N ASP A 329 -2.33 0.91 36.13
CA ASP A 329 -3.75 0.62 35.89
C ASP A 329 -4.45 1.68 35.02
N GLY A 330 -3.73 2.74 34.64
CA GLY A 330 -4.27 3.77 33.77
C GLY A 330 -4.42 3.26 32.34
N ARG A 331 -5.41 3.78 31.62
CA ARG A 331 -5.59 3.46 30.20
C ARG A 331 -4.67 4.30 29.35
N VAL A 332 -4.19 3.71 28.26
CA VAL A 332 -3.51 4.49 27.22
C VAL A 332 -4.53 5.26 26.41
N THR A 333 -4.26 6.54 26.24
CA THR A 333 -5.11 7.45 25.49
C THR A 333 -4.42 7.83 24.19
N VAL A 334 -5.15 7.76 23.09
CA VAL A 334 -4.68 8.22 21.77
C VAL A 334 -5.53 9.39 21.33
N THR A 335 -4.91 10.52 21.01
CA THR A 335 -5.57 11.69 20.45
C THR A 335 -5.04 11.97 19.03
N TYR A 336 -5.93 11.89 18.04
CA TYR A 336 -5.68 12.24 16.65
C TYR A 336 -5.92 13.74 16.43
N ASP A 337 -4.95 14.45 15.86
CA ASP A 337 -5.11 15.83 15.38
C ASP A 337 -5.66 15.79 13.95
N MET A 338 -6.99 15.81 13.83
CA MET A 338 -7.70 15.72 12.55
C MET A 338 -7.42 16.91 11.65
N THR A 339 -7.22 18.09 12.25
CA THR A 339 -6.81 19.28 11.51
C THR A 339 -5.49 19.05 10.77
N ARG A 340 -4.50 18.35 11.35
CA ARG A 340 -3.25 17.97 10.65
C ARG A 340 -3.45 16.82 9.68
N LEU A 341 -4.11 15.75 10.11
CA LEU A 341 -4.29 14.52 9.33
C LEU A 341 -5.01 14.83 8.02
N GLN A 342 -6.16 15.49 8.10
CA GLN A 342 -6.98 15.80 6.95
C GLN A 342 -6.59 17.11 6.26
N ARG A 343 -5.64 17.88 6.82
CA ARG A 343 -5.30 19.25 6.41
C ARG A 343 -6.56 20.14 6.30
N LEU A 344 -7.39 20.10 7.33
CA LEU A 344 -8.59 20.92 7.38
C LEU A 344 -8.20 22.41 7.26
N PRO A 345 -8.92 23.22 6.47
CA PRO A 345 -8.56 24.62 6.23
C PRO A 345 -8.91 25.52 7.42
N THR A 346 -8.53 25.15 8.65
CA THR A 346 -8.88 25.82 9.91
C THR A 346 -7.66 26.12 10.77
N ALA A 347 -7.78 27.14 11.63
CA ALA A 347 -6.87 27.36 12.74
C ALA A 347 -7.30 26.58 14.00
N ARG A 348 -8.60 26.28 14.16
CA ARG A 348 -9.13 25.52 15.30
C ARG A 348 -8.70 24.06 15.21
N ARG A 349 -8.28 23.46 16.32
CA ARG A 349 -7.99 22.03 16.36
C ARG A 349 -9.26 21.23 16.53
N TYR A 350 -9.45 20.26 15.64
CA TYR A 350 -10.43 19.20 15.80
C TYR A 350 -9.67 17.91 16.11
N LEU A 351 -10.08 17.27 17.20
CA LEU A 351 -9.36 16.15 17.79
C LEU A 351 -10.29 14.96 17.95
N VAL A 352 -9.76 13.75 17.75
CA VAL A 352 -10.46 12.51 18.07
C VAL A 352 -9.69 11.77 19.14
N THR A 353 -10.30 11.54 20.29
CA THR A 353 -9.66 10.85 21.42
C THR A 353 -10.31 9.50 21.70
N LEU A 354 -9.47 8.48 21.89
CA LEU A 354 -9.84 7.11 22.25
C LEU A 354 -9.20 6.70 23.57
N GLY A 355 -9.91 5.92 24.39
CA GLY A 355 -9.40 5.34 25.64
C GLY A 355 -9.19 6.32 26.79
N GLY A 356 -9.74 7.54 26.71
CA GLY A 356 -9.60 8.58 27.74
C GLY A 356 -10.76 9.57 27.75
N GLU A 357 -11.99 9.06 27.61
CA GLU A 357 -13.21 9.87 27.57
C GLU A 357 -13.40 10.74 28.82
N ASP A 358 -12.95 10.22 29.97
CA ASP A 358 -12.96 10.88 31.27
C ASP A 358 -11.99 12.07 31.36
N LEU A 359 -11.03 12.16 30.42
CA LEU A 359 -10.04 13.22 30.37
C LEU A 359 -10.44 14.37 29.44
N VAL A 360 -11.44 14.18 28.57
CA VAL A 360 -11.90 15.20 27.62
C VAL A 360 -12.89 16.12 28.32
N ASP A 361 -12.70 17.45 28.22
CA ASP A 361 -13.72 18.41 28.69
C ASP A 361 -15.06 18.19 27.97
N PRO A 362 -16.13 17.77 28.68
CA PRO A 362 -17.44 17.49 28.09
C PRO A 362 -18.04 18.68 27.33
N ALA A 363 -17.68 19.91 27.69
CA ALA A 363 -18.18 21.12 27.02
C ALA A 363 -17.60 21.30 25.60
N THR A 364 -16.53 20.59 25.26
CA THR A 364 -15.85 20.69 23.96
C THR A 364 -16.21 19.56 23.00
N VAL A 365 -16.98 18.57 23.47
CA VAL A 365 -17.36 17.37 22.70
C VAL A 365 -18.38 17.74 21.63
N ILE A 366 -18.09 17.33 20.40
CA ILE A 366 -18.92 17.54 19.21
C ILE A 366 -19.72 16.26 18.91
N ALA A 367 -19.07 15.09 18.97
CA ALA A 367 -19.70 13.81 18.71
C ALA A 367 -19.07 12.69 19.56
N ARG A 368 -19.87 11.65 19.82
CA ARG A 368 -19.44 10.40 20.45
C ARG A 368 -19.73 9.26 19.48
N MET A 369 -18.78 8.34 19.37
CA MET A 369 -18.86 7.18 18.47
C MET A 369 -18.39 5.93 19.19
N ASP A 370 -19.03 4.80 18.90
CA ASP A 370 -18.65 3.49 19.43
C ASP A 370 -18.03 2.65 18.31
N TYR A 371 -16.69 2.54 18.31
CA TYR A 371 -15.97 1.69 17.36
C TYR A 371 -15.56 0.36 17.99
N GLU A 372 -15.13 -0.57 17.15
CA GLU A 372 -14.57 -1.85 17.58
C GLU A 372 -13.30 -2.15 16.78
N HIS A 373 -12.25 -2.61 17.44
CA HIS A 373 -11.01 -3.02 16.78
C HIS A 373 -10.73 -4.52 16.96
N PRO A 374 -10.17 -5.19 15.94
CA PRO A 374 -9.79 -6.59 16.04
C PRO A 374 -8.66 -6.79 17.05
N VAL A 375 -8.76 -7.88 17.82
CA VAL A 375 -7.72 -8.31 18.75
C VAL A 375 -6.94 -9.46 18.11
N TYR A 376 -5.62 -9.30 17.97
CA TYR A 376 -4.77 -10.32 17.36
C TYR A 376 -4.07 -11.19 18.39
N THR A 377 -4.53 -12.43 18.52
CA THR A 377 -3.85 -13.49 19.26
C THR A 377 -3.28 -14.55 18.32
N ALA A 378 -2.53 -15.51 18.86
CA ALA A 378 -2.06 -16.66 18.08
C ALA A 378 -3.23 -17.45 17.49
N GLU A 379 -4.31 -17.59 18.26
CA GLU A 379 -5.57 -18.24 17.86
C GLU A 379 -6.25 -17.46 16.73
N THR A 380 -6.33 -16.12 16.82
CA THR A 380 -6.89 -15.29 15.74
C THR A 380 -6.10 -15.44 14.44
N VAL A 381 -4.77 -15.38 14.51
CA VAL A 381 -3.92 -15.56 13.32
C VAL A 381 -4.01 -16.97 12.74
N ALA A 382 -4.20 -17.99 13.58
CA ALA A 382 -4.46 -19.35 13.11
C ALA A 382 -5.83 -19.47 12.43
N ALA A 383 -6.88 -18.88 13.03
CA ALA A 383 -8.22 -18.84 12.47
C ALA A 383 -8.27 -18.09 11.12
N GLN A 384 -7.48 -17.02 10.96
CA GLN A 384 -7.38 -16.30 9.68
C GLN A 384 -6.94 -17.20 8.51
N ARG A 385 -6.03 -18.15 8.76
CA ARG A 385 -5.56 -19.08 7.72
C ARG A 385 -6.63 -20.09 7.32
N ARG A 386 -7.64 -20.29 8.17
CA ARG A 386 -8.76 -21.22 7.99
C ARG A 386 -10.01 -20.55 7.45
N LEU A 387 -9.99 -19.24 7.19
CA LEU A 387 -11.13 -18.53 6.57
C LEU A 387 -11.63 -19.17 5.27
N PRO A 388 -10.77 -19.72 4.38
CA PRO A 388 -11.27 -20.43 3.19
C PRO A 388 -12.09 -21.69 3.50
N GLU A 389 -11.97 -22.27 4.70
CA GLU A 389 -12.71 -23.47 5.12
C GLU A 389 -14.18 -23.18 5.46
N ILE A 390 -14.53 -21.93 5.78
CA ILE A 390 -15.86 -21.57 6.26
C ILE A 390 -16.82 -21.11 5.16
N ASP A 391 -16.28 -20.79 3.99
CA ASP A 391 -17.04 -20.45 2.79
C ASP A 391 -17.78 -21.67 2.24
N THR A 392 -18.97 -21.42 1.68
CA THR A 392 -19.71 -22.40 0.87
C THR A 392 -19.74 -21.94 -0.59
N ASP A 393 -20.38 -22.72 -1.46
CA ASP A 393 -20.62 -22.29 -2.85
C ASP A 393 -21.59 -21.10 -2.94
N ARG A 394 -22.31 -20.78 -1.85
CA ARG A 394 -23.30 -19.70 -1.82
C ARG A 394 -23.04 -18.62 -0.78
N ILE A 395 -22.44 -18.94 0.36
CA ILE A 395 -22.15 -18.00 1.44
C ILE A 395 -20.64 -17.80 1.51
N VAL A 396 -20.20 -16.56 1.32
CA VAL A 396 -18.78 -16.18 1.43
C VAL A 396 -18.62 -15.04 2.42
N PHE A 397 -17.58 -15.12 3.24
CA PHE A 397 -17.31 -14.11 4.27
C PHE A 397 -16.32 -13.06 3.77
N ALA A 398 -16.54 -11.80 4.12
CA ALA A 398 -15.65 -10.68 3.80
C ALA A 398 -15.51 -9.76 5.02
N GLY A 399 -14.34 -9.16 5.18
CA GLY A 399 -14.10 -8.29 6.32
C GLY A 399 -12.63 -7.95 6.50
N ALA A 400 -12.35 -6.83 7.16
CA ALA A 400 -10.98 -6.41 7.46
C ALA A 400 -10.20 -7.45 8.31
N TYR A 401 -10.91 -8.35 9.01
CA TYR A 401 -10.34 -9.51 9.71
C TYR A 401 -9.70 -10.56 8.78
N HIS A 402 -9.75 -10.41 7.46
CA HIS A 402 -8.95 -11.20 6.52
C HIS A 402 -7.48 -10.75 6.43
N GLY A 403 -7.10 -9.70 7.16
CA GLY A 403 -5.74 -9.19 7.22
C GLY A 403 -5.44 -8.50 8.56
N TRP A 404 -4.89 -7.29 8.54
CA TRP A 404 -4.50 -6.55 9.75
C TRP A 404 -5.59 -5.62 10.30
N GLY A 405 -6.81 -5.69 9.77
CA GLY A 405 -7.93 -4.89 10.25
C GLY A 405 -8.06 -3.53 9.57
N PHE A 406 -7.32 -3.29 8.48
CA PHE A 406 -7.30 -2.01 7.79
C PHE A 406 -8.29 -1.96 6.62
N HIS A 407 -8.54 -0.76 6.11
CA HIS A 407 -9.44 -0.56 4.97
C HIS A 407 -9.01 -1.29 3.70
N GLU A 408 -7.71 -1.47 3.47
CA GLU A 408 -7.24 -2.32 2.35
C GLU A 408 -7.65 -3.78 2.54
N ASP A 409 -7.50 -4.34 3.75
CA ASP A 409 -7.87 -5.73 4.03
C ASP A 409 -9.39 -5.92 3.82
N GLY A 410 -10.16 -4.91 4.20
CA GLY A 410 -11.60 -4.87 3.94
C GLY A 410 -11.93 -4.82 2.44
N ALA A 411 -11.33 -3.90 1.69
CA ALA A 411 -11.56 -3.78 0.25
C ALA A 411 -11.10 -5.03 -0.53
N ARG A 412 -9.94 -5.58 -0.17
CA ARG A 412 -9.38 -6.81 -0.74
C ARG A 412 -10.29 -8.01 -0.48
N SER A 413 -10.76 -8.20 0.76
CA SER A 413 -11.67 -9.31 1.10
C SER A 413 -13.00 -9.20 0.37
N GLY A 414 -13.55 -7.99 0.20
CA GLY A 414 -14.77 -7.80 -0.60
C GLY A 414 -14.59 -8.19 -2.07
N ALA A 415 -13.46 -7.80 -2.68
CA ALA A 415 -13.13 -8.19 -4.05
C ALA A 415 -12.93 -9.71 -4.20
N GLU A 416 -12.23 -10.33 -3.25
CA GLU A 416 -11.96 -11.76 -3.21
C GLU A 416 -13.26 -12.56 -3.00
N ALA A 417 -14.18 -12.08 -2.17
CA ALA A 417 -15.46 -12.73 -1.96
C ALA A 417 -16.28 -12.84 -3.26
N VAL A 418 -16.33 -11.77 -4.05
CA VAL A 418 -16.98 -11.78 -5.37
C VAL A 418 -16.33 -12.80 -6.30
N ARG A 419 -14.99 -12.88 -6.31
CA ARG A 419 -14.25 -13.89 -7.09
C ARG A 419 -14.58 -15.31 -6.63
N ARG A 420 -14.65 -15.55 -5.31
CA ARG A 420 -14.94 -16.86 -4.71
C ARG A 420 -16.34 -17.35 -5.06
N LEU A 421 -17.31 -16.44 -5.22
CA LEU A 421 -18.67 -16.72 -5.70
C LEU A 421 -18.74 -17.06 -7.20
N GLY A 422 -17.62 -17.06 -7.92
CA GLY A 422 -17.57 -17.31 -9.36
C GLY A 422 -18.08 -16.15 -10.21
N LEU A 423 -18.34 -14.99 -9.59
CA LEU A 423 -18.65 -13.76 -10.30
C LEU A 423 -17.30 -13.22 -10.83
N GLY A 424 -17.10 -13.34 -12.13
CA GLY A 424 -15.88 -12.90 -12.77
C GLY A 424 -15.61 -11.44 -12.38
N ALA A 425 -14.50 -11.18 -11.68
CA ALA A 425 -14.07 -9.81 -11.47
C ALA A 425 -13.97 -9.19 -12.88
N PRO A 426 -14.72 -8.13 -13.20
CA PRO A 426 -14.55 -7.47 -14.48
C PRO A 426 -13.08 -7.09 -14.57
N ALA A 427 -12.46 -7.45 -15.70
CA ALA A 427 -11.11 -6.99 -15.99
C ALA A 427 -11.12 -5.47 -15.77
N PRO A 428 -10.23 -4.91 -14.94
CA PRO A 428 -10.24 -3.47 -14.66
C PRO A 428 -10.35 -2.70 -15.95
N ALA A 429 -11.14 -1.61 -15.94
CA ALA A 429 -11.07 -0.64 -17.02
C ALA A 429 -9.60 -0.30 -17.23
N ALA A 430 -9.09 -0.59 -18.44
CA ALA A 430 -7.67 -0.63 -18.69
C ALA A 430 -7.01 0.71 -18.32
N ARG A 431 -6.23 0.72 -17.22
CA ARG A 431 -5.71 1.96 -16.63
C ARG A 431 -4.85 2.72 -17.61
N ALA A 432 -4.93 4.04 -17.54
CA ALA A 432 -4.05 4.91 -18.30
C ALA A 432 -2.60 4.80 -17.77
N PRO A 433 -1.59 4.96 -18.64
CA PRO A 433 -0.19 5.01 -18.23
C PRO A 433 0.09 6.05 -17.15
N GLU A 434 0.85 5.68 -16.12
CA GLU A 434 1.33 6.64 -15.13
C GLU A 434 2.49 7.42 -15.74
N VAL A 435 2.34 8.73 -15.85
CA VAL A 435 3.39 9.58 -16.43
C VAL A 435 4.20 10.22 -15.32
N PHE A 436 5.52 10.08 -15.40
CA PHE A 436 6.46 10.76 -14.51
C PHE A 436 7.21 11.84 -15.28
N ARG A 437 7.22 13.07 -14.76
CA ARG A 437 8.15 14.10 -15.25
C ARG A 437 9.51 13.83 -14.60
N THR A 438 10.47 13.41 -15.40
CA THR A 438 11.75 12.88 -14.94
C THR A 438 12.91 13.84 -15.24
N THR A 439 13.98 13.71 -14.47
CA THR A 439 15.30 14.27 -14.74
C THR A 439 16.26 13.09 -14.86
N VAL A 440 16.89 12.98 -16.03
CA VAL A 440 17.90 11.96 -16.32
C VAL A 440 19.26 12.60 -16.09
N GLY A 441 19.96 12.14 -15.06
CA GLY A 441 21.27 12.64 -14.66
C GLY A 441 22.37 11.64 -14.96
N HIS A 442 23.47 12.11 -15.50
CA HIS A 442 24.69 11.34 -15.73
C HIS A 442 25.85 12.07 -15.09
N ARG A 443 26.63 11.38 -14.26
CA ARG A 443 27.85 11.90 -13.65
C ARG A 443 28.98 10.92 -13.88
N ARG A 444 30.11 11.43 -14.34
CA ARG A 444 31.36 10.67 -14.47
C ARG A 444 32.47 11.42 -13.77
N THR A 445 33.35 10.70 -13.09
CA THR A 445 34.47 11.30 -12.34
C THR A 445 35.81 11.25 -13.09
N GLN A 446 35.98 10.32 -14.02
CA GLN A 446 37.21 10.13 -14.80
C GLN A 446 36.96 10.13 -16.33
N PRO A 447 37.96 10.47 -17.15
CA PRO A 447 39.26 11.04 -16.79
C PRO A 447 39.16 12.49 -16.25
N PHE A 448 37.99 13.13 -16.38
CA PHE A 448 37.64 14.39 -15.74
C PHE A 448 36.20 14.35 -15.25
N THR A 449 35.90 15.13 -14.21
CA THR A 449 34.54 15.22 -13.67
C THR A 449 33.63 15.95 -14.64
N ARG A 450 32.53 15.30 -15.04
CA ARG A 450 31.45 15.92 -15.82
C ARG A 450 30.12 15.35 -15.39
N SER A 451 29.17 16.24 -15.14
CA SER A 451 27.77 15.90 -14.94
C SER A 451 26.92 16.58 -16.00
N PHE A 452 25.85 15.92 -16.42
CA PHE A 452 24.78 16.56 -17.16
C PHE A 452 23.44 16.02 -16.68
N GLU A 453 22.43 16.87 -16.75
CA GLU A 453 21.05 16.54 -16.42
C GLU A 453 20.16 17.01 -17.56
N GLN A 454 19.15 16.21 -17.89
CA GLN A 454 18.14 16.57 -18.88
C GLN A 454 16.75 16.23 -18.34
N ARG A 455 15.78 17.08 -18.65
CA ARG A 455 14.37 16.83 -18.32
C ARG A 455 13.76 15.91 -19.37
N SER A 456 13.05 14.90 -18.92
CA SER A 456 12.33 13.95 -19.77
C SER A 456 10.95 13.65 -19.18
N SER A 457 10.24 12.70 -19.78
CA SER A 457 9.07 12.08 -19.18
C SER A 457 9.03 10.60 -19.54
N THR A 458 8.72 9.79 -18.54
CA THR A 458 8.77 8.32 -18.61
C THR A 458 7.41 7.76 -18.21
N TRP A 459 7.00 6.66 -18.82
CA TRP A 459 5.78 5.95 -18.44
C TRP A 459 6.10 4.84 -17.46
N VAL A 460 5.19 4.60 -16.53
CA VAL A 460 5.08 3.36 -15.80
C VAL A 460 3.72 2.77 -16.10
N VAL A 461 3.69 1.53 -16.60
CA VAL A 461 2.46 0.85 -17.00
C VAL A 461 2.36 -0.52 -16.36
N ASP A 462 1.14 -0.93 -16.03
CA ASP A 462 0.83 -2.35 -15.90
C ASP A 462 0.72 -2.93 -17.31
N ILE A 463 1.50 -3.97 -17.63
CA ILE A 463 1.65 -4.45 -19.00
C ILE A 463 0.37 -5.10 -19.55
N ASP A 464 -0.42 -5.77 -18.71
CA ASP A 464 -1.63 -6.45 -19.15
C ASP A 464 -2.76 -5.45 -19.35
N GLN A 465 -2.88 -4.49 -18.41
CA GLN A 465 -3.83 -3.41 -18.53
C GLN A 465 -3.52 -2.54 -19.75
N GLN A 466 -2.24 -2.23 -19.97
CA GLN A 466 -1.81 -1.45 -21.12
C GLN A 466 -2.02 -2.19 -22.45
N ALA A 467 -1.86 -3.52 -22.48
CA ALA A 467 -2.20 -4.32 -23.65
C ALA A 467 -3.71 -4.27 -23.97
N ALA A 468 -4.55 -4.47 -22.95
CA ALA A 468 -6.01 -4.37 -23.08
C ALA A 468 -6.44 -2.97 -23.57
N ARG A 469 -5.83 -1.91 -23.02
CA ARG A 469 -6.10 -0.51 -23.42
C ARG A 469 -5.75 -0.26 -24.88
N GLN A 470 -4.63 -0.81 -25.35
CA GLN A 470 -4.14 -0.60 -26.71
C GLN A 470 -4.99 -1.35 -27.74
N ALA A 471 -5.56 -2.50 -27.38
CA ALA A 471 -6.46 -3.27 -28.25
C ALA A 471 -7.71 -2.48 -28.64
N GLY A 472 -8.28 -1.69 -27.71
CA GLY A 472 -9.45 -0.84 -27.96
C GLY A 472 -9.17 0.52 -28.63
N GLN A 473 -7.91 0.84 -28.95
CA GLN A 473 -7.56 2.15 -29.50
C GLN A 473 -7.46 2.17 -31.03
N SER A 474 -8.00 3.22 -31.64
CA SER A 474 -7.80 3.50 -33.06
C SER A 474 -6.32 3.65 -33.40
N ARG A 475 -5.95 3.31 -34.65
CA ARG A 475 -4.56 3.40 -35.12
C ARG A 475 -3.97 4.79 -34.93
N TRP A 476 -4.76 5.84 -35.15
CA TRP A 476 -4.32 7.22 -34.97
C TRP A 476 -4.01 7.55 -33.51
N ARG A 477 -4.87 7.12 -32.57
CA ARG A 477 -4.62 7.29 -31.12
C ARG A 477 -3.39 6.54 -30.65
N ARG A 478 -3.09 5.36 -31.21
CA ARG A 478 -1.85 4.62 -30.94
C ARG A 478 -0.61 5.39 -31.41
N VAL A 479 -0.65 5.94 -32.61
CA VAL A 479 0.48 6.71 -33.18
C VAL A 479 0.77 7.99 -32.40
N THR A 480 -0.27 8.76 -32.03
CA THR A 480 -0.11 10.07 -31.36
C THR A 480 -0.02 9.97 -29.83
N GLY A 481 -0.62 8.93 -29.26
CA GLY A 481 -0.78 8.76 -27.81
C GLY A 481 0.34 7.97 -27.16
N GLY A 482 1.09 7.17 -27.93
CA GLY A 482 2.15 6.31 -27.42
C GLY A 482 1.67 4.87 -27.17
N THR A 483 2.46 3.89 -27.62
CA THR A 483 2.24 2.45 -27.39
C THR A 483 3.43 1.82 -26.67
N ILE A 484 3.17 0.72 -25.97
CA ILE A 484 4.21 -0.15 -25.41
C ILE A 484 4.09 -1.47 -26.16
N GLU A 485 5.18 -1.89 -26.82
CA GLU A 485 5.15 -2.98 -27.80
C GLU A 485 6.28 -3.98 -27.54
N SER A 486 6.01 -5.27 -27.77
CA SER A 486 6.99 -6.34 -27.50
C SER A 486 8.30 -6.19 -28.24
N ARG A 487 8.28 -5.67 -29.47
CA ARG A 487 9.50 -5.41 -30.24
C ARG A 487 10.48 -4.43 -29.60
N ASP A 488 10.03 -3.64 -28.63
CA ASP A 488 10.85 -2.64 -27.93
C ASP A 488 11.47 -3.16 -26.64
N HIS A 489 11.23 -4.43 -26.31
CA HIS A 489 11.57 -5.03 -25.03
C HIS A 489 12.18 -6.43 -25.20
N LEU A 490 12.55 -7.08 -24.10
CA LEU A 490 13.18 -8.39 -24.09
C LEU A 490 12.30 -9.47 -24.74
N GLY A 491 12.93 -10.48 -25.33
CA GLY A 491 12.30 -11.68 -25.91
C GLY A 491 11.83 -11.54 -27.36
N ASP A 492 10.90 -12.42 -27.77
CA ASP A 492 10.40 -12.50 -29.14
C ASP A 492 9.45 -11.33 -29.43
N PRO A 493 9.68 -10.52 -30.49
CA PRO A 493 8.79 -9.42 -30.88
C PRO A 493 7.35 -9.85 -31.23
N LYS A 494 7.12 -11.14 -31.52
CA LYS A 494 5.79 -11.71 -31.83
C LYS A 494 5.04 -12.19 -30.59
N ALA A 495 5.74 -12.46 -29.50
CA ALA A 495 5.12 -12.85 -28.24
C ALA A 495 4.65 -11.62 -27.45
N THR A 496 3.77 -11.83 -26.46
CA THR A 496 3.38 -10.77 -25.53
C THR A 496 4.52 -10.45 -24.56
N LEU A 497 4.53 -9.23 -24.01
CA LEU A 497 5.49 -8.83 -22.97
C LEU A 497 5.51 -9.78 -21.78
N ARG A 498 4.33 -10.23 -21.34
CA ARG A 498 4.18 -11.18 -20.23
C ARG A 498 4.80 -12.53 -20.58
N GLN A 499 4.58 -13.06 -21.79
CA GLN A 499 5.19 -14.32 -22.22
C GLN A 499 6.72 -14.22 -22.28
N ASN A 500 7.24 -13.12 -22.83
CA ASN A 500 8.69 -12.90 -22.89
C ASN A 500 9.33 -12.80 -21.51
N LEU A 501 8.71 -12.05 -20.60
CA LEU A 501 9.18 -11.92 -19.22
C LEU A 501 9.09 -13.26 -18.47
N ALA A 502 7.99 -14.00 -18.61
CA ALA A 502 7.83 -15.32 -18.01
C ALA A 502 8.90 -16.30 -18.49
N ALA A 503 9.19 -16.32 -19.80
CA ALA A 503 10.26 -17.15 -20.36
C ALA A 503 11.64 -16.74 -19.85
N PHE A 504 11.91 -15.45 -19.70
CA PHE A 504 13.15 -14.94 -19.12
C PHE A 504 13.31 -15.35 -17.65
N LEU A 505 12.26 -15.19 -16.84
CA LEU A 505 12.28 -15.55 -15.43
C LEU A 505 12.42 -17.07 -15.23
N ALA A 506 11.70 -17.87 -16.02
CA ALA A 506 11.77 -19.33 -15.94
C ALA A 506 13.19 -19.86 -16.22
N ARG A 507 13.90 -19.28 -17.20
CA ARG A 507 15.32 -19.60 -17.47
C ARG A 507 16.25 -19.28 -16.31
N ASN A 508 15.84 -18.39 -15.41
CA ASN A 508 16.58 -18.00 -14.21
C ASN A 508 15.99 -18.62 -12.93
N GLY A 509 15.13 -19.65 -13.05
CA GLY A 509 14.58 -20.38 -11.90
C GLY A 509 13.45 -19.69 -11.15
N LEU A 510 12.78 -18.69 -11.76
CA LEU A 510 11.63 -17.99 -11.17
C LEU A 510 10.36 -18.18 -12.00
N GLU A 511 9.23 -18.44 -11.34
CA GLU A 511 7.93 -18.54 -12.00
C GLU A 511 7.13 -17.24 -11.85
N LEU A 512 6.64 -16.69 -12.96
CA LEU A 512 5.89 -15.43 -12.95
C LEU A 512 4.47 -15.58 -12.36
N GLY A 513 3.78 -16.69 -12.67
CA GLY A 513 2.40 -16.94 -12.25
C GLY A 513 1.45 -15.76 -12.52
N ASP A 514 0.60 -15.47 -11.54
CA ASP A 514 -0.36 -14.37 -11.56
C ASP A 514 0.22 -13.05 -11.02
N ALA A 515 1.55 -12.91 -10.97
CA ALA A 515 2.18 -11.68 -10.50
C ALA A 515 1.79 -10.49 -11.38
N THR A 516 1.51 -9.36 -10.74
CA THR A 516 1.34 -8.06 -11.40
C THR A 516 2.70 -7.57 -11.89
N VAL A 517 2.76 -7.10 -13.15
CA VAL A 517 4.00 -6.65 -13.77
C VAL A 517 3.89 -5.19 -14.17
N ARG A 518 4.73 -4.34 -13.56
CA ARG A 518 4.85 -2.93 -13.90
C ARG A 518 6.13 -2.68 -14.69
N LEU A 519 6.03 -1.92 -15.77
CA LEU A 519 7.13 -1.58 -16.67
C LEU A 519 7.35 -0.07 -16.70
N MET A 520 8.57 0.36 -16.37
CA MET A 520 9.08 1.70 -16.68
C MET A 520 9.73 1.71 -18.06
N ALA A 521 9.19 2.52 -18.98
CA ALA A 521 9.75 2.71 -20.31
C ALA A 521 9.28 4.04 -20.93
N HIS A 522 9.92 4.45 -22.03
CA HIS A 522 9.32 5.39 -22.97
C HIS A 522 8.35 4.65 -23.90
N PRO A 523 7.19 5.26 -24.18
CA PRO A 523 6.29 4.74 -25.20
C PRO A 523 6.85 4.98 -26.60
N ARG A 524 6.47 4.10 -27.52
CA ARG A 524 6.65 4.29 -28.96
C ARG A 524 5.61 5.29 -29.47
N ALA A 525 6.05 6.37 -30.11
CA ALA A 525 5.17 7.35 -30.75
C ALA A 525 5.72 7.73 -32.12
N PHE A 526 4.83 7.98 -33.08
CA PHE A 526 5.21 8.30 -34.46
C PHE A 526 6.22 7.30 -35.08
N GLY A 527 6.14 6.03 -34.69
CA GLY A 527 7.04 4.97 -35.18
C GLY A 527 8.45 5.00 -34.57
N PHE A 528 8.71 5.86 -33.57
CA PHE A 528 10.00 5.96 -32.89
C PHE A 528 9.90 5.48 -31.43
N CYS A 529 10.91 4.76 -30.96
CA CYS A 529 11.04 4.34 -29.57
C CYS A 529 12.54 4.38 -29.19
N PHE A 530 12.85 4.84 -27.98
CA PHE A 530 14.20 4.86 -27.45
C PHE A 530 14.17 4.60 -25.95
N ASN A 531 14.61 3.42 -25.54
CA ASN A 531 14.61 2.93 -24.16
C ASN A 531 16.02 2.53 -23.73
N PRO A 532 16.91 3.48 -23.36
CA PRO A 532 18.26 3.12 -22.92
C PRO A 532 18.25 2.23 -21.67
N ILE A 533 17.20 2.35 -20.86
CA ILE A 533 16.91 1.49 -19.71
C ILE A 533 15.38 1.31 -19.61
N SER A 534 14.95 0.07 -19.37
CA SER A 534 13.59 -0.29 -18.96
C SER A 534 13.67 -1.07 -17.65
N VAL A 535 12.73 -0.83 -16.74
CA VAL A 535 12.70 -1.53 -15.44
C VAL A 535 11.37 -2.25 -15.29
N TRP A 536 11.43 -3.53 -14.97
CA TRP A 536 10.29 -4.41 -14.75
C TRP A 536 10.21 -4.72 -13.25
N TRP A 537 9.06 -4.47 -12.63
CA TRP A 537 8.77 -4.90 -11.26
C TRP A 537 7.68 -5.96 -11.29
N CYS A 538 8.00 -7.13 -10.74
CA CYS A 538 7.07 -8.24 -10.59
C CYS A 538 6.63 -8.34 -9.13
N THR A 539 5.33 -8.31 -8.87
CA THR A 539 4.75 -8.38 -7.52
C THR A 539 3.71 -9.50 -7.47
N THR A 540 3.86 -10.44 -6.55
CA THR A 540 2.92 -11.54 -6.37
C THR A 540 1.54 -11.05 -5.88
N PRO A 541 0.47 -11.86 -6.01
CA PRO A 541 -0.88 -11.46 -5.60
C PRO A 541 -1.03 -11.05 -4.12
N ASP A 542 -0.17 -11.56 -3.24
CA ASP A 542 -0.09 -11.21 -1.81
C ASP A 542 0.65 -9.88 -1.54
N GLY A 543 1.17 -9.22 -2.58
CA GLY A 543 1.89 -7.94 -2.48
C GLY A 543 3.40 -8.07 -2.30
N THR A 544 3.94 -9.29 -2.26
CA THR A 544 5.38 -9.53 -2.11
C THR A 544 6.14 -9.24 -3.41
N ALA A 545 7.36 -8.69 -3.33
CA ALA A 545 8.21 -8.50 -4.51
C ALA A 545 8.75 -9.86 -4.99
N LEU A 546 8.47 -10.23 -6.25
CA LEU A 546 8.99 -11.45 -6.86
C LEU A 546 10.39 -11.23 -7.44
N ALA A 547 10.52 -10.21 -8.30
CA ALA A 547 11.73 -9.91 -9.03
C ALA A 547 11.73 -8.47 -9.56
N THR A 548 12.93 -7.91 -9.76
CA THR A 548 13.13 -6.70 -10.55
C THR A 548 14.04 -7.03 -11.73
N VAL A 549 13.61 -6.75 -12.96
CA VAL A 549 14.44 -6.93 -14.16
C VAL A 549 14.83 -5.55 -14.69
N VAL A 550 16.12 -5.31 -14.90
CA VAL A 550 16.63 -4.08 -15.52
C VAL A 550 17.15 -4.41 -16.90
N GLU A 551 16.39 -4.01 -17.90
CA GLU A 551 16.72 -4.17 -19.30
C GLU A 551 17.46 -2.92 -19.79
N VAL A 552 18.63 -3.10 -20.38
CA VAL A 552 19.49 -2.02 -20.87
C VAL A 552 19.69 -2.17 -22.37
N HIS A 553 19.55 -1.06 -23.09
CA HIS A 553 19.72 -1.01 -24.54
C HIS A 553 20.90 -0.11 -24.87
N ASN A 554 21.70 -0.51 -25.85
CA ASN A 554 22.72 0.39 -26.39
C ASN A 554 22.25 1.06 -27.69
N THR A 555 22.98 2.07 -28.13
CA THR A 555 22.66 2.80 -29.37
C THR A 555 22.93 2.01 -30.64
N TYR A 556 23.45 0.78 -30.52
CA TYR A 556 23.78 -0.13 -31.61
C TYR A 556 22.72 -1.23 -31.82
N GLY A 557 21.67 -1.24 -30.99
CA GLY A 557 20.56 -2.20 -31.11
C GLY A 557 20.74 -3.48 -30.29
N ASP A 558 21.81 -3.61 -29.50
CA ASP A 558 21.93 -4.72 -28.55
C ASP A 558 21.05 -4.48 -27.31
N ARG A 559 20.69 -5.58 -26.64
CA ARG A 559 19.92 -5.58 -25.39
C ARG A 559 20.52 -6.57 -24.40
N HIS A 560 20.40 -6.27 -23.11
CA HIS A 560 20.71 -7.21 -22.03
C HIS A 560 19.78 -6.95 -20.84
N ALA A 561 19.38 -8.00 -20.13
CA ALA A 561 18.48 -7.92 -18.98
C ALA A 561 19.16 -8.47 -17.73
N TYR A 562 19.33 -7.61 -16.72
CA TYR A 562 19.85 -8.00 -15.41
C TYR A 562 18.67 -8.38 -14.50
N LEU A 563 18.73 -9.56 -13.89
CA LEU A 563 17.75 -10.03 -12.94
C LEU A 563 18.21 -9.74 -11.50
N PHE A 564 17.29 -9.19 -10.70
CA PHE A 564 17.47 -9.02 -9.27
C PHE A 564 16.32 -9.73 -8.54
N ASP A 565 16.66 -10.53 -7.53
CA ASP A 565 15.67 -11.21 -6.69
C ASP A 565 14.81 -10.22 -5.88
N GLY A 566 13.65 -10.68 -5.43
CA GLY A 566 12.70 -9.92 -4.61
C GLY A 566 13.12 -9.63 -3.17
N GLY A 567 14.40 -9.81 -2.81
CA GLY A 567 14.87 -9.57 -1.45
C GLY A 567 14.78 -8.10 -1.00
N THR A 568 14.92 -7.88 0.31
CA THR A 568 14.68 -6.57 0.97
C THR A 568 15.79 -5.54 0.81
N GLU A 569 16.89 -5.84 0.11
CA GLU A 569 17.97 -4.87 -0.04
C GLU A 569 17.62 -3.83 -1.11
N THR A 570 17.84 -2.56 -0.76
CA THR A 570 17.53 -1.39 -1.61
C THR A 570 18.55 -1.18 -2.74
N GLU A 571 19.68 -1.87 -2.69
CA GLU A 571 20.82 -1.66 -3.56
C GLU A 571 21.49 -3.00 -3.87
N ARG A 572 21.62 -3.33 -5.16
CA ARG A 572 22.05 -4.66 -5.62
C ARG A 572 23.26 -4.57 -6.53
N ARG A 573 24.18 -5.52 -6.43
CA ARG A 573 25.41 -5.55 -7.23
C ARG A 573 25.34 -6.65 -8.29
N VAL A 574 25.74 -6.32 -9.52
CA VAL A 574 25.85 -7.30 -10.62
C VAL A 574 27.05 -6.94 -11.50
N ASP A 575 27.74 -7.95 -12.03
CA ASP A 575 28.85 -7.71 -12.94
C ASP A 575 28.34 -7.16 -14.28
N LYS A 576 29.10 -6.22 -14.86
CA LYS A 576 28.71 -5.60 -16.12
C LYS A 576 28.88 -6.59 -17.28
N ALA A 577 27.77 -7.02 -17.86
CA ALA A 577 27.78 -7.95 -18.99
C ALA A 577 27.74 -7.26 -20.37
N MET A 578 27.21 -6.03 -20.44
CA MET A 578 26.88 -5.39 -21.72
C MET A 578 27.73 -4.16 -22.05
N TYR A 579 28.16 -4.09 -23.32
CA TYR A 579 28.79 -2.90 -23.91
C TYR A 579 27.75 -1.82 -24.24
N VAL A 580 27.53 -0.90 -23.30
CA VAL A 580 26.50 0.14 -23.36
C VAL A 580 26.98 1.49 -23.89
N SER A 581 28.28 1.78 -23.84
CA SER A 581 28.84 3.08 -24.23
C SER A 581 30.21 2.92 -24.88
N PRO A 582 30.55 3.71 -25.92
CA PRO A 582 31.88 3.75 -26.53
C PRO A 582 33.02 3.99 -25.54
N PHE A 583 32.70 4.60 -24.40
CA PHE A 583 33.66 5.16 -23.45
C PHE A 583 33.88 4.28 -22.21
N HIS A 584 33.22 3.12 -22.13
CA HIS A 584 33.44 2.14 -21.06
C HIS A 584 33.36 0.72 -21.63
N GLY A 585 34.45 -0.04 -21.52
CA GLY A 585 34.47 -1.49 -21.76
C GLY A 585 33.53 -2.27 -20.82
N VAL A 586 33.49 -3.60 -20.90
CA VAL A 586 32.59 -4.43 -20.05
C VAL A 586 33.12 -4.64 -18.62
N GLU A 587 34.23 -4.02 -18.26
CA GLU A 587 34.83 -4.13 -16.94
C GLU A 587 34.02 -3.42 -15.85
N GLY A 588 34.08 -3.96 -14.64
CA GLY A 588 33.44 -3.41 -13.44
C GLY A 588 32.10 -4.06 -13.09
N SER A 589 31.48 -3.54 -12.04
CA SER A 589 30.20 -4.02 -11.53
C SER A 589 29.23 -2.88 -11.38
N TYR A 590 27.97 -3.11 -11.76
CA TYR A 590 26.89 -2.20 -11.48
C TYR A 590 26.38 -2.35 -10.06
N ARG A 591 26.01 -1.23 -9.49
CA ARG A 591 25.22 -1.10 -8.29
C ARG A 591 23.91 -0.41 -8.64
N VAL A 592 22.80 -1.14 -8.49
CA VAL A 592 21.49 -0.74 -8.99
C VAL A 592 20.52 -0.54 -7.83
N SER A 593 19.82 0.58 -7.83
CA SER A 593 18.70 0.86 -6.94
C SER A 593 17.50 1.27 -7.78
N ALA A 594 16.43 0.46 -7.73
CA ALA A 594 15.23 0.68 -8.52
C ALA A 594 13.97 0.28 -7.72
N PRO A 595 13.61 1.02 -6.65
CA PRO A 595 12.38 0.77 -5.90
C PRO A 595 11.14 0.88 -6.78
N VAL A 596 10.10 0.10 -6.44
CA VAL A 596 8.79 0.15 -7.10
C VAL A 596 8.24 1.59 -6.99
N PRO A 597 7.89 2.25 -8.11
CA PRO A 597 7.48 3.64 -8.10
C PRO A 597 6.10 3.83 -7.47
N THR A 598 5.97 4.84 -6.61
CA THR A 598 4.69 5.30 -6.05
C THR A 598 4.34 6.67 -6.68
N ASP A 599 4.35 7.76 -5.91
CA ASP A 599 4.23 9.13 -6.44
C ASP A 599 5.57 9.68 -6.96
N ALA A 600 6.67 8.99 -6.64
CA ALA A 600 8.02 9.32 -7.08
C ALA A 600 8.66 8.11 -7.78
N LEU A 601 9.47 8.42 -8.79
CA LEU A 601 10.33 7.47 -9.52
C LEU A 601 11.78 7.83 -9.18
N ASP A 602 12.58 6.83 -8.78
CA ASP A 602 14.00 6.99 -8.48
C ASP A 602 14.73 5.72 -8.88
N VAL A 603 15.39 5.74 -10.04
CA VAL A 603 16.23 4.64 -10.53
C VAL A 603 17.66 5.14 -10.57
N ARG A 604 18.60 4.40 -9.99
CA ARG A 604 20.02 4.73 -9.96
C ARG A 604 20.85 3.52 -10.37
N VAL A 605 21.83 3.78 -11.22
CA VAL A 605 22.82 2.80 -11.67
C VAL A 605 24.19 3.43 -11.49
N GLU A 606 25.00 2.85 -10.62
CA GLU A 606 26.39 3.23 -10.41
C GLU A 606 27.27 2.13 -11.00
N LEU A 607 28.28 2.51 -11.78
CA LEU A 607 29.28 1.61 -12.31
C LEU A 607 30.58 1.85 -11.55
N ASP A 608 30.99 0.84 -10.78
CA ASP A 608 32.26 0.81 -10.08
C ASP A 608 33.33 0.20 -11.02
N LEU A 609 34.30 1.00 -11.44
CA LEU A 609 35.42 0.52 -12.29
C LEU A 609 36.59 0.04 -11.41
N PRO A 610 37.35 -1.00 -11.84
CA PRO A 610 38.49 -1.53 -11.08
C PRO A 610 39.58 -0.50 -10.75
N HIS A 611 39.69 0.56 -11.55
CA HIS A 611 40.74 1.60 -11.43
C HIS A 611 40.28 2.89 -10.72
N GLY A 612 39.18 2.83 -9.95
CA GLY A 612 38.72 3.94 -9.09
C GLY A 612 37.88 5.02 -9.79
N GLY A 613 37.55 4.83 -11.08
CA GLY A 613 36.57 5.65 -11.78
C GLY A 613 35.13 5.23 -11.44
N ALA A 614 34.23 6.21 -11.30
CA ALA A 614 32.82 5.96 -11.06
C ALA A 614 31.97 6.67 -12.12
N PHE A 615 30.99 5.94 -12.63
CA PHE A 615 29.94 6.50 -13.49
C PHE A 615 28.59 6.28 -12.83
N GLN A 616 27.78 7.32 -12.74
CA GLN A 616 26.44 7.28 -12.14
C GLN A 616 25.44 7.74 -13.19
N ALA A 617 24.42 6.92 -13.41
CA ALA A 617 23.20 7.29 -14.15
C ALA A 617 22.01 7.28 -13.18
N SER A 618 21.12 8.25 -13.32
CA SER A 618 19.92 8.33 -12.49
C SER A 618 18.72 8.83 -13.28
N ILE A 619 17.54 8.33 -12.93
CA ILE A 619 16.24 8.80 -13.42
C ILE A 619 15.40 9.12 -12.20
N ARG A 620 15.14 10.41 -11.95
CA ARG A 620 14.34 10.87 -10.81
C ARG A 620 13.15 11.66 -11.29
N GLY A 621 11.96 11.40 -10.77
CA GLY A 621 10.76 12.11 -11.21
C GLY A 621 9.58 12.03 -10.24
N ARG A 622 8.56 12.84 -10.54
CA ARG A 622 7.27 12.81 -9.84
C ARG A 622 6.15 12.53 -10.83
N ARG A 623 5.12 11.81 -10.36
CA ARG A 623 3.92 11.51 -11.14
C ARG A 623 3.20 12.80 -11.52
N THR A 624 2.64 12.84 -12.73
CA THR A 624 1.93 13.98 -13.31
C THR A 624 0.74 13.51 -14.14
N SER A 625 -0.27 14.36 -14.32
CA SER A 625 -1.52 14.06 -15.04
C SER A 625 -1.48 14.27 -16.57
N GLY A 626 -0.30 14.44 -17.18
CA GLY A 626 -0.17 14.88 -18.58
C GLY A 626 0.37 13.81 -19.54
N HIS A 627 -0.42 13.40 -20.54
CA HIS A 627 -0.06 12.30 -21.45
C HIS A 627 0.76 12.70 -22.70
N ARG A 628 0.57 13.90 -23.28
CA ARG A 628 1.07 14.19 -24.65
C ARG A 628 2.58 14.42 -24.77
N ARG A 629 3.23 15.03 -23.77
CA ARG A 629 4.68 15.29 -23.84
C ARG A 629 5.51 14.02 -23.67
N ALA A 630 4.99 13.03 -22.94
CA ALA A 630 5.71 11.81 -22.66
C ALA A 630 5.88 10.89 -23.87
N ALA A 631 4.96 10.95 -24.83
CA ALA A 631 5.03 10.19 -26.08
C ALA A 631 6.27 10.53 -26.93
N VAL A 632 6.72 11.79 -26.91
CA VAL A 632 7.85 12.27 -27.72
C VAL A 632 9.17 12.39 -26.94
N SER A 633 9.16 12.10 -25.64
CA SER A 633 10.36 12.23 -24.77
C SER A 633 11.53 11.36 -25.22
N GLY A 634 11.27 10.14 -25.71
CA GLY A 634 12.34 9.24 -26.17
C GLY A 634 13.15 9.84 -27.31
N LEU A 635 12.53 10.62 -28.21
CA LEU A 635 13.23 11.32 -29.30
C LEU A 635 14.15 12.43 -28.74
N VAL A 636 13.63 13.22 -27.80
CA VAL A 636 14.40 14.27 -27.12
C VAL A 636 15.61 13.67 -26.39
N ASP A 637 15.41 12.55 -25.69
CA ASP A 637 16.48 11.86 -24.98
C ASP A 637 17.54 11.28 -25.93
N ARG A 638 17.13 10.70 -27.07
CA ARG A 638 18.07 10.21 -28.09
C ARG A 638 18.93 11.34 -28.65
N LEU A 639 18.31 12.47 -29.01
CA LEU A 639 19.03 13.64 -29.53
C LEU A 639 20.02 14.19 -28.49
N ALA A 640 19.58 14.32 -27.24
CA ALA A 640 20.42 14.82 -26.16
C ALA A 640 21.61 13.91 -25.88
N ILE A 641 21.40 12.59 -25.78
CA ILE A 641 22.50 11.60 -25.58
C ILE A 641 23.48 11.63 -26.76
N THR A 642 22.98 11.78 -27.99
CA THR A 642 23.83 11.83 -29.19
C THR A 642 24.69 13.10 -29.21
N ALA A 643 24.11 14.27 -28.91
CA ALA A 643 24.84 15.52 -28.78
C ALA A 643 25.92 15.43 -27.68
N HIS A 644 25.60 14.80 -26.55
CA HIS A 644 26.56 14.59 -25.47
C HIS A 644 27.71 13.65 -25.87
N GLY A 645 27.39 12.56 -26.57
CA GLY A 645 28.39 11.65 -27.14
C GLY A 645 29.36 12.36 -28.09
N LEU A 646 28.84 13.22 -28.97
CA LEU A 646 29.64 14.04 -29.89
C LEU A 646 30.55 15.03 -29.15
N VAL A 647 30.06 15.68 -28.08
CA VAL A 647 30.87 16.57 -27.23
C VAL A 647 32.00 15.81 -26.53
N LEU A 648 31.74 14.58 -26.08
CA LEU A 648 32.77 13.74 -25.46
C LEU A 648 33.82 13.26 -26.46
N TRP A 649 33.39 12.86 -27.65
CA TRP A 649 34.27 12.49 -28.75
C TRP A 649 35.15 13.67 -29.21
N ALA A 650 34.55 14.86 -29.37
CA ALA A 650 35.28 16.09 -29.71
C ALA A 650 36.33 16.46 -28.65
N ARG A 651 36.13 16.04 -27.39
CA ARG A 651 37.08 16.18 -26.29
C ARG A 651 38.09 15.03 -26.18
N ARG A 652 38.22 14.20 -27.22
CA ARG A 652 39.17 13.09 -27.34
C ARG A 652 39.08 12.05 -26.21
N LEU A 653 37.89 11.78 -25.71
CA LEU A 653 37.69 10.70 -24.75
C LEU A 653 37.99 9.34 -25.45
N PRO A 654 38.84 8.46 -24.88
CA PRO A 654 39.20 7.20 -25.51
C PRO A 654 37.98 6.33 -25.81
N ILE A 655 37.93 5.77 -27.02
CA ILE A 655 36.91 4.81 -27.41
C ILE A 655 37.48 3.41 -27.18
N HIS A 656 36.72 2.56 -26.49
CA HIS A 656 37.05 1.15 -26.34
C HIS A 656 36.59 0.37 -27.58
N PRO A 657 37.36 -0.62 -28.06
CA PRO A 657 36.91 -1.50 -29.13
C PRO A 657 35.72 -2.34 -28.66
N ARG A 658 34.75 -2.56 -29.55
CA ARG A 658 33.56 -3.38 -29.25
C ARG A 658 33.96 -4.85 -29.12
N PRO A 659 33.71 -5.52 -27.99
CA PRO A 659 33.91 -6.96 -27.88
C PRO A 659 32.84 -7.74 -28.67
N THR A 660 33.17 -8.93 -29.16
CA THR A 660 32.18 -9.90 -29.66
C THR A 660 31.32 -10.38 -28.50
N HIS A 661 30.06 -9.95 -28.47
CA HIS A 661 29.12 -10.24 -27.40
C HIS A 661 28.04 -11.23 -27.86
N HIS A 662 27.90 -12.36 -27.17
CA HIS A 662 26.75 -13.25 -27.31
C HIS A 662 25.59 -12.69 -26.50
N GLN A 663 24.45 -12.42 -27.17
CA GLN A 663 23.24 -11.95 -26.49
C GLN A 663 22.59 -13.11 -25.73
N GLU A 664 22.85 -13.23 -24.43
CA GLU A 664 22.07 -14.13 -23.57
C GLU A 664 20.64 -13.58 -23.39
N GLY A 665 19.64 -14.41 -23.66
CA GLY A 665 18.24 -14.13 -23.33
C GLY A 665 17.38 -13.34 -24.34
N VAL A 666 17.89 -13.04 -25.54
CA VAL A 666 17.17 -12.18 -26.54
C VAL A 666 17.07 -12.84 -27.93
N ARG A 667 16.63 -14.09 -27.99
CA ARG A 667 15.89 -14.60 -29.16
C ARG A 667 14.51 -15.03 -28.74
#